data_AF-A0A0V0WXY5-F1
#
_entry.id   AF-A0A0V0WXY5-F1
#
_cell.length_a   1.000
_cell.length_b   1.000
_cell.length_c   1.000
_cell.angle_alpha   90.00
_cell.angle_beta   90.00
_cell.angle_gamma   90.00
#
_symmetry.space_group_name_H-M   'P 1'
#
loop_
_entity.id
_entity.type
_entity.pdbx_description
1 polymer ?
#
loop_
_entity_poly.entity_id
_entity_poly.type
_entity_poly.pdbx_seq_one_letter_code
_entity_poly.pdbx_strand_id
1 'polypeptide(L)'
;MRFTAVVCILILLKTSTAQVATCQDDGGVNTDWFFVYKPPNSLDSKIIKSAIVPAWTASAQAINQAAGHSISTTMTNFIVDHMNIKVLAYSDDPPNLPPQNKKSKAKGILLVHSGADDEAAWFVHTVPKFLAHLGVYSWPAAETPKGHMFLCLSLSKAHLNSVAKAIRYQEPFIYANNLSPELLNQHVELSNLITGAQIRVTPFLEHAKFTTKAVQVAANIEAFGKHTKSYLDMYAKVLKKKLAASIRIWAPSDTRSKSICKGQYYLRKVASPMQFDGVQVRREADSARWAVVDGKNIVCLTTNDYKATEKQIPGAAVCLENAAVYNIFRIAASKAIDKCRGHSVFATIASFIANYKNIKVLAYSNDPPNLSLRNEESIELSNLVNGVDVRITLFLEQAKFMTKTAHAIANIQAFGKHSKSFANMYARVLRNKFAANIRIWAPSDTRSKSICKGQYQLRKIVSPMQLAGSEVNREADGAKWALLEGKNTICFTTYDYKMSEKQIPGAAICLENTGVYNAFIVAAFNVEALITIMISLKNSVAQVAICKDDRNADLDWFLVYKPPNLLDTKIIKSEINPTWSNSGATIDNDADHSIRRTMADFVANNGNINVLAYSDDPPNLPPMNEKSKAKGVLLVDNRANDAAAWFVHTVPNFLAHLDGYSWPEEETAKGHMFLCLSLNEAHLNSVAKAIRYQEPYIYANNLPAALLNLHNELSNLVTGVEVRVTPFLEHAKFTTKAAANIEAFGKHTKSFADMYARVLKNKFAANIRIWAPSDTRSKSICKGQYQLRKIASPMQFAGSQVSREADSAKWAVVDGKNTVCLTTNDYKVGEKKIPGAAVCLENAGLYNAFSTAAVNLEFLFGLQNIVKLKDTLLDCWGVSTPL
;
A
#
# COMPACT_ATOMS: atom_id res chain seq x y z
N MET A 1 2.18 73.23 69.66
CA MET A 1 3.24 72.98 68.64
C MET A 1 4.38 72.20 69.29
N ARG A 2 4.45 70.88 69.11
CA ARG A 2 5.66 70.03 69.12
C ARG A 2 5.23 68.67 68.54
N PHE A 3 5.43 68.47 67.24
CA PHE A 3 5.25 67.17 66.60
C PHE A 3 6.57 66.42 66.66
N THR A 4 6.60 65.31 67.39
CA THR A 4 7.68 64.31 67.35
C THR A 4 7.57 63.53 66.05
N ALA A 5 8.54 63.73 65.15
CA ALA A 5 8.65 62.98 63.91
C ALA A 5 9.17 61.56 64.20
N VAL A 6 8.33 60.56 63.99
CA VAL A 6 8.72 59.16 63.93
C VAL A 6 9.28 58.91 62.53
N VAL A 7 10.59 58.71 62.43
CA VAL A 7 11.25 58.29 61.19
C VAL A 7 11.03 56.78 61.02
N CYS A 8 10.03 56.40 60.24
CA CYS A 8 9.89 55.04 59.73
C CYS A 8 10.94 54.80 58.64
N ILE A 9 12.01 54.08 58.99
CA ILE A 9 12.96 53.53 58.02
C ILE A 9 12.26 52.35 57.33
N LEU A 10 11.72 52.59 56.13
CA LEU A 10 11.27 51.56 55.21
C LEU A 10 12.51 50.83 54.65
N ILE A 11 12.88 49.72 55.27
CA ILE A 11 13.83 48.76 54.70
C ILE A 11 13.13 48.10 53.51
N LEU A 12 13.38 48.61 52.30
CA LEU A 12 13.09 47.92 51.04
C LEU A 12 13.96 46.66 50.97
N LEU A 13 13.50 45.57 51.56
CA LEU A 13 13.96 44.22 51.25
C LEU A 13 13.64 43.97 49.76
N LYS A 14 14.59 44.27 48.86
CA LYS A 14 14.61 43.65 47.54
C LYS A 14 14.76 42.15 47.77
N THR A 15 13.64 41.43 47.84
CA THR A 15 13.63 39.98 47.79
C THR A 15 14.29 39.59 46.47
N SER A 16 15.52 39.09 46.52
CA SER A 16 16.16 38.47 45.37
C SER A 16 15.33 37.26 45.00
N THR A 17 14.44 37.39 44.02
CA THR A 17 13.75 36.25 43.43
C THR A 17 14.82 35.34 42.84
N ALA A 18 14.93 34.11 43.35
CA ALA A 18 15.86 33.13 42.82
C ALA A 18 15.62 32.95 41.31
N GLN A 19 16.69 32.92 40.52
CA GLN A 19 16.60 32.65 39.08
C GLN A 19 16.18 31.19 38.90
N VAL A 20 14.98 30.95 38.37
CA VAL A 20 14.44 29.60 38.18
C VAL A 20 14.23 29.28 36.70
N ALA A 21 14.53 28.05 36.30
CA ALA A 21 14.25 27.56 34.94
C ALA A 21 13.02 26.65 34.96
N THR A 22 11.91 27.15 35.50
CA THR A 22 10.64 26.39 35.65
C THR A 22 9.46 27.16 35.06
N CYS A 23 8.39 26.45 34.76
CA CYS A 23 7.11 27.05 34.40
C CYS A 23 6.51 27.79 35.58
N GLN A 24 5.98 28.99 35.35
CA GLN A 24 5.34 29.81 36.37
C GLN A 24 3.89 30.11 36.00
N ASP A 25 3.01 30.06 36.99
CA ASP A 25 1.61 30.42 36.82
C ASP A 25 1.39 31.95 36.78
N ASP A 26 0.13 32.38 36.68
CA ASP A 26 -0.23 33.80 36.62
C ASP A 26 0.23 34.62 37.83
N GLY A 27 0.39 33.98 39.00
CA GLY A 27 0.89 34.60 40.22
C GLY A 27 2.41 34.53 40.39
N GLY A 28 3.12 33.96 39.41
CA GLY A 28 4.57 33.75 39.47
C GLY A 28 5.01 32.59 40.35
N VAL A 29 4.10 31.68 40.69
CA VAL A 29 4.43 30.48 41.46
C VAL A 29 4.88 29.38 40.51
N ASN A 30 5.97 28.69 40.86
CA ASN A 30 6.50 27.57 40.08
C ASN A 30 5.47 26.43 40.02
N THR A 31 5.30 25.86 38.83
CA THR A 31 4.35 24.79 38.55
C THR A 31 4.99 23.71 37.65
N ASP A 32 4.52 22.47 37.73
CA ASP A 32 5.08 21.37 36.94
C ASP A 32 4.79 21.49 35.45
N TRP A 33 3.60 21.97 35.15
CA TRP A 33 3.14 22.21 33.79
C TRP A 33 1.96 23.16 33.82
N PHE A 34 1.76 23.86 32.71
CA PHE A 34 0.51 24.55 32.45
C PHE A 34 0.14 24.48 30.97
N PHE A 35 -1.14 24.60 30.71
CA PHE A 35 -1.74 24.67 29.40
C PHE A 35 -2.54 25.97 29.30
N VAL A 36 -2.29 26.77 28.26
CA VAL A 36 -3.06 28.01 27.98
C VAL A 36 -3.71 27.93 26.62
N TYR A 37 -4.98 28.34 26.54
CA TYR A 37 -5.68 28.58 25.28
C TYR A 37 -6.19 30.02 25.22
N LYS A 38 -5.87 30.70 24.13
CA LYS A 38 -6.43 32.00 23.74
C LYS A 38 -7.36 31.78 22.53
N PRO A 39 -8.67 32.06 22.63
CA PRO A 39 -9.60 31.88 21.53
C PRO A 39 -9.45 32.98 20.45
N PRO A 40 -10.00 32.75 19.24
CA PRO A 40 -9.99 33.75 18.17
C PRO A 40 -10.70 35.04 18.57
N ASN A 41 -10.17 36.20 18.17
CA ASN A 41 -10.72 37.53 18.40
C ASN A 41 -10.83 37.94 19.88
N SER A 42 -10.08 37.32 20.79
CA SER A 42 -9.99 37.71 22.19
C SER A 42 -8.54 37.78 22.66
N LEU A 43 -8.20 38.71 23.55
CA LEU A 43 -6.92 38.72 24.25
C LEU A 43 -6.98 38.00 25.59
N ASP A 44 -8.18 37.72 26.09
CA ASP A 44 -8.37 36.92 27.29
C ASP A 44 -8.04 35.46 26.96
N SER A 45 -7.44 34.78 27.93
CA SER A 45 -7.05 33.38 27.81
C SER A 45 -7.55 32.60 29.02
N LYS A 46 -7.51 31.28 28.91
CA LYS A 46 -7.73 30.39 30.04
C LYS A 46 -6.52 29.50 30.25
N ILE A 47 -6.30 29.16 31.51
CA ILE A 47 -5.19 28.36 32.00
C ILE A 47 -5.71 27.14 32.78
N ILE A 48 -5.02 26.02 32.62
CA ILE A 48 -5.04 24.90 33.56
C ILE A 48 -3.59 24.53 33.85
N LYS A 49 -3.30 24.26 35.12
CA LYS A 49 -1.94 24.01 35.60
C LYS A 49 -1.90 22.80 36.51
N SER A 50 -0.71 22.33 36.80
CA SER A 50 -0.51 21.29 37.80
C SER A 50 -1.07 21.72 39.16
N ALA A 51 -1.90 20.84 39.72
CA ALA A 51 -2.54 20.97 41.02
C ALA A 51 -3.14 19.60 41.40
N ILE A 52 -3.50 19.41 42.67
CA ILE A 52 -4.23 18.20 43.13
C ILE A 52 -5.54 18.05 42.35
N VAL A 53 -6.27 19.14 42.16
CA VAL A 53 -7.48 19.21 41.32
C VAL A 53 -7.28 20.32 40.28
N PRO A 54 -6.75 19.99 39.09
CA PRO A 54 -6.55 20.98 38.03
C PRO A 54 -7.89 21.57 37.57
N ALA A 55 -8.00 22.90 37.58
CA ALA A 55 -9.17 23.62 37.12
C ALA A 55 -8.85 24.43 35.85
N TRP A 56 -9.81 24.51 34.93
CA TRP A 56 -9.75 25.34 33.73
C TRP A 56 -10.33 26.72 34.06
N THR A 57 -9.46 27.68 34.38
CA THR A 57 -9.85 29.00 34.89
C THR A 57 -9.44 30.10 33.91
N ALA A 58 -10.10 31.27 34.00
CA ALA A 58 -9.61 32.46 33.31
C ALA A 58 -8.20 32.79 33.80
N SER A 59 -7.33 33.22 32.87
CA SER A 59 -6.02 33.75 33.26
C SER A 59 -6.21 35.10 33.97
N ALA A 60 -5.32 35.44 34.90
CA ALA A 60 -5.48 36.63 35.74
C ALA A 60 -5.41 37.96 34.96
N GLN A 61 -4.74 37.97 33.81
CA GLN A 61 -4.63 39.11 32.91
C GLN A 61 -4.79 38.67 31.45
N ALA A 62 -4.98 39.61 30.54
CA ALA A 62 -4.98 39.34 29.10
C ALA A 62 -3.58 38.94 28.60
N ILE A 63 -3.51 38.14 27.54
CA ILE A 63 -2.26 37.55 27.04
C ILE A 63 -1.24 38.58 26.55
N ASN A 64 -1.66 39.81 26.23
CA ASN A 64 -0.78 40.88 25.80
C ASN A 64 -0.15 41.68 26.96
N GLN A 65 -0.52 41.39 28.21
CA GLN A 65 0.03 42.09 29.37
C GLN A 65 1.41 41.54 29.74
N ALA A 66 2.35 42.46 30.01
CA ALA A 66 3.74 42.13 30.33
C ALA A 66 3.95 41.56 31.74
N ALA A 67 2.90 41.52 32.56
CA ALA A 67 2.93 40.96 33.91
C ALA A 67 1.57 40.33 34.26
N GLY A 68 1.54 39.46 35.27
CA GLY A 68 0.31 38.85 35.79
C GLY A 68 -0.32 37.81 34.87
N HIS A 69 0.45 37.26 33.92
CA HIS A 69 0.03 36.18 33.05
C HIS A 69 1.15 35.12 32.99
N SER A 70 0.83 33.85 33.16
CA SER A 70 1.76 32.70 33.20
C SER A 70 2.81 32.72 32.08
N ILE A 71 2.40 33.02 30.85
CA ILE A 71 3.31 33.22 29.71
C ILE A 71 4.34 34.34 29.97
N SER A 72 3.92 35.56 30.33
CA SER A 72 4.87 36.67 30.56
C SER A 72 5.75 36.39 31.78
N THR A 73 5.18 35.85 32.85
CA THR A 73 5.93 35.47 34.05
C THR A 73 7.00 34.42 33.76
N THR A 74 6.64 33.32 33.08
CA THR A 74 7.60 32.26 32.70
C THR A 74 8.68 32.77 31.74
N MET A 75 8.34 33.70 30.84
CA MET A 75 9.28 34.23 29.86
C MET A 75 10.18 35.35 30.39
N THR A 76 10.07 35.73 31.67
CA THR A 76 10.94 36.75 32.30
C THR A 76 12.42 36.47 32.06
N ASN A 77 12.86 35.23 32.26
CA ASN A 77 14.26 34.82 32.08
C ASN A 77 14.68 34.64 30.61
N PHE A 78 13.75 34.77 29.67
CA PHE A 78 14.03 34.77 28.23
C PHE A 78 14.17 36.20 27.66
N ILE A 79 13.50 37.17 28.26
CA ILE A 79 13.51 38.58 27.84
C ILE A 79 14.56 39.42 28.59
N VAL A 80 15.09 38.92 29.70
CA VAL A 80 16.19 39.53 30.46
C VAL A 80 17.34 38.52 30.58
N ASP A 81 18.56 38.98 30.34
CA ASP A 81 19.76 38.16 30.49
C ASP A 81 20.03 37.86 31.96
N HIS A 82 20.07 36.59 32.32
CA HIS A 82 20.35 36.12 33.65
C HIS A 82 21.52 35.14 33.61
N MET A 83 22.54 35.37 34.43
CA MET A 83 23.78 34.59 34.38
C MET A 83 23.57 33.08 34.49
N ASN A 84 22.59 32.63 35.30
CA ASN A 84 22.34 31.21 35.54
C ASN A 84 21.27 30.59 34.64
N ILE A 85 20.64 31.34 33.72
CA ILE A 85 19.62 30.80 32.83
C ILE A 85 20.13 30.84 31.40
N LYS A 86 20.19 29.66 30.77
CA LYS A 86 20.53 29.50 29.36
C LYS A 86 19.29 29.16 28.56
N VAL A 87 19.26 29.60 27.32
CA VAL A 87 18.10 29.54 26.45
C VAL A 87 18.47 28.89 25.12
N LEU A 88 17.49 28.20 24.55
CA LEU A 88 17.46 27.79 23.15
C LEU A 88 16.04 28.05 22.64
N ALA A 89 15.89 28.86 21.61
CA ALA A 89 14.60 29.21 21.02
C ALA A 89 14.54 28.90 19.54
N TYR A 90 13.40 28.37 19.10
CA TYR A 90 13.20 27.89 17.75
C TYR A 90 11.84 28.28 17.18
N SER A 91 11.79 28.65 15.90
CA SER A 91 10.57 29.05 15.20
C SER A 91 10.79 29.08 13.68
N ASP A 92 9.79 28.67 12.91
CA ASP A 92 9.70 28.88 11.45
C ASP A 92 9.35 30.33 11.06
N ASP A 93 8.80 31.12 11.98
CA ASP A 93 8.49 32.53 11.79
C ASP A 93 8.88 33.30 13.05
N PRO A 94 10.19 33.51 13.31
CA PRO A 94 10.67 34.21 14.49
C PRO A 94 10.43 35.73 14.41
N PRO A 95 10.33 36.43 15.54
CA PRO A 95 10.20 37.89 15.55
C PRO A 95 11.43 38.56 14.94
N ASN A 96 11.21 39.73 14.33
CA ASN A 96 12.25 40.59 13.75
C ASN A 96 13.06 39.95 12.61
N LEU A 97 12.61 38.81 12.09
CA LEU A 97 13.22 38.11 10.96
C LEU A 97 12.13 37.79 9.92
N PRO A 98 12.48 37.68 8.64
CA PRO A 98 11.54 37.17 7.65
C PRO A 98 11.15 35.72 7.98
N PRO A 99 9.97 35.25 7.53
CA PRO A 99 9.60 33.85 7.63
C PRO A 99 10.71 32.99 7.05
N GLN A 100 11.15 32.01 7.82
CA GLN A 100 12.23 31.14 7.39
C GLN A 100 11.60 30.09 6.49
N ASN A 101 12.10 29.95 5.24
CA ASN A 101 11.69 28.94 4.26
C ASN A 101 12.11 27.51 4.69
N LYS A 102 11.75 27.15 5.91
CA LYS A 102 12.10 25.90 6.58
C LYS A 102 10.98 24.89 6.35
N LYS A 103 11.38 23.61 6.37
CA LYS A 103 10.45 22.49 6.21
C LYS A 103 9.50 22.34 7.42
N SER A 104 9.81 22.95 8.57
CA SER A 104 9.11 22.77 9.84
C SER A 104 8.12 23.89 10.17
N LYS A 105 7.12 23.59 11.02
CA LYS A 105 6.17 24.56 11.60
C LYS A 105 6.33 24.72 13.13
N ALA A 106 7.42 24.18 13.67
CA ALA A 106 7.65 24.05 15.10
C ALA A 106 8.12 25.37 15.73
N LYS A 107 7.56 25.69 16.91
CA LYS A 107 7.89 26.90 17.67
C LYS A 107 8.00 26.58 19.18
N GLY A 108 9.02 27.10 19.84
CA GLY A 108 9.21 26.89 21.27
C GLY A 108 10.51 27.45 21.83
N ILE A 109 10.62 27.40 23.15
CA ILE A 109 11.73 27.92 23.95
C ILE A 109 12.08 26.86 25.00
N LEU A 110 13.38 26.61 25.17
CA LEU A 110 13.94 25.77 26.21
C LEU A 110 14.77 26.65 27.14
N LEU A 111 14.40 26.70 28.42
CA LEU A 111 15.15 27.36 29.48
C LEU A 111 15.89 26.30 30.28
N VAL A 112 17.16 26.53 30.61
CA VAL A 112 18.00 25.57 31.35
C VAL A 112 18.81 26.33 32.38
N HIS A 113 18.71 25.93 33.65
CA HIS A 113 19.56 26.49 34.69
C HIS A 113 21.00 25.98 34.53
N SER A 114 22.01 26.84 34.41
CA SER A 114 23.41 26.42 34.25
C SER A 114 24.12 26.11 35.56
N GLY A 115 23.56 26.52 36.70
CA GLY A 115 24.11 26.21 38.03
C GLY A 115 23.75 24.81 38.53
N ALA A 116 23.95 24.57 39.83
CA ALA A 116 23.70 23.28 40.48
C ALA A 116 22.22 22.85 40.46
N ASP A 117 21.28 23.79 40.40
CA ASP A 117 19.85 23.45 40.43
C ASP A 117 19.45 22.65 39.19
N ASP A 118 18.79 21.51 39.41
CA ASP A 118 18.36 20.58 38.36
C ASP A 118 17.08 21.06 37.67
N GLU A 119 17.11 22.26 37.08
CA GLU A 119 15.94 22.93 36.50
C GLU A 119 16.07 23.16 35.00
N ALA A 120 15.02 22.77 34.27
CA ALA A 120 14.79 23.16 32.89
C ALA A 120 13.28 23.32 32.63
N ALA A 121 12.91 24.16 31.67
CA ALA A 121 11.53 24.34 31.23
C ALA A 121 11.44 24.27 29.71
N TRP A 122 10.52 23.46 29.19
CA TRP A 122 10.22 23.37 27.77
C TRP A 122 8.87 24.01 27.46
N PHE A 123 8.91 25.12 26.74
CA PHE A 123 7.77 25.93 26.35
C PHE A 123 7.47 25.76 24.86
N VAL A 124 6.25 25.34 24.51
CA VAL A 124 5.80 25.08 23.13
C VAL A 124 4.59 25.97 22.82
N HIS A 125 4.59 26.61 21.65
CA HIS A 125 3.51 27.51 21.25
C HIS A 125 3.18 27.44 19.75
N THR A 126 2.14 28.16 19.35
CA THR A 126 1.62 28.19 17.98
C THR A 126 1.70 29.56 17.31
N VAL A 127 2.18 30.57 18.04
CA VAL A 127 2.17 31.99 17.62
C VAL A 127 3.39 32.32 16.74
N PRO A 128 3.19 32.75 15.48
CA PRO A 128 4.27 33.33 14.68
C PRO A 128 4.71 34.70 15.20
N LYS A 129 5.96 35.09 14.94
CA LYS A 129 6.57 36.37 15.37
C LYS A 129 6.57 36.60 16.88
N PHE A 130 6.55 35.52 17.66
CA PHE A 130 6.60 35.50 19.12
C PHE A 130 7.77 34.61 19.56
N LEU A 131 8.65 34.94 20.50
CA LEU A 131 8.92 36.20 21.24
C LEU A 131 10.41 36.54 21.06
N ALA A 132 10.77 37.83 21.08
CA ALA A 132 12.15 38.27 20.84
C ALA A 132 13.02 38.00 22.07
N HIS A 133 14.14 37.30 21.88
CA HIS A 133 15.13 37.07 22.94
C HIS A 133 15.79 38.40 23.32
N LEU A 134 15.91 38.68 24.63
CA LEU A 134 16.39 39.97 25.16
C LEU A 134 15.61 41.20 24.67
N GLY A 135 14.35 40.99 24.24
CA GLY A 135 13.43 42.06 23.88
C GLY A 135 12.46 42.41 25.01
N VAL A 136 11.43 43.20 24.71
CA VAL A 136 10.30 43.37 25.61
C VAL A 136 9.23 42.32 25.34
N TYR A 137 8.47 41.94 26.37
CA TYR A 137 7.29 41.10 26.17
C TYR A 137 6.32 41.80 25.21
N SER A 138 5.94 41.13 24.12
CA SER A 138 5.04 41.69 23.12
C SER A 138 4.18 40.61 22.46
N TRP A 139 2.89 40.89 22.35
CA TRP A 139 1.93 40.06 21.62
C TRP A 139 1.81 40.51 20.15
N PRO A 140 1.98 39.61 19.17
CA PRO A 140 1.78 39.96 17.77
C PRO A 140 0.30 40.29 17.48
N ALA A 141 -0.01 41.57 17.22
CA ALA A 141 -1.39 42.02 16.99
C ALA A 141 -2.10 41.28 15.85
N ALA A 142 -1.36 40.87 14.82
CA ALA A 142 -1.87 40.09 13.67
C ALA A 142 -2.41 38.70 14.08
N GLU A 143 -2.02 38.19 15.24
CA GLU A 143 -2.46 36.90 15.77
C GLU A 143 -3.62 37.02 16.76
N THR A 144 -4.10 38.24 17.04
CA THR A 144 -5.32 38.46 17.83
C THR A 144 -6.57 37.80 17.23
N PRO A 145 -6.80 37.84 15.90
CA PRO A 145 -7.95 37.20 15.28
C PRO A 145 -7.92 35.66 15.28
N LYS A 146 -6.83 35.02 15.72
CA LYS A 146 -6.65 33.56 15.66
C LYS A 146 -6.60 32.92 17.05
N GLY A 147 -7.06 31.68 17.12
CA GLY A 147 -6.89 30.83 18.30
C GLY A 147 -5.45 30.32 18.43
N HIS A 148 -4.92 30.29 19.66
CA HIS A 148 -3.55 29.84 19.96
C HIS A 148 -3.47 29.02 21.24
N MET A 149 -2.59 28.02 21.23
CA MET A 149 -2.28 27.15 22.37
C MET A 149 -0.82 27.27 22.80
N PHE A 150 -0.59 27.12 24.11
CA PHE A 150 0.71 27.09 24.76
C PHE A 150 0.75 25.93 25.76
N LEU A 151 1.91 25.28 25.83
CA LEU A 151 2.22 24.25 26.81
C LEU A 151 3.59 24.56 27.41
N CYS A 152 3.67 24.59 28.73
CA CYS A 152 4.94 24.65 29.45
C CYS A 152 5.11 23.39 30.29
N LEU A 153 6.31 22.81 30.27
CA LEU A 153 6.71 21.65 31.06
C LEU A 153 7.98 21.97 31.88
N SER A 154 7.92 21.85 33.20
CA SER A 154 9.08 21.89 34.09
C SER A 154 9.71 20.50 34.16
N LEU A 155 11.03 20.43 34.00
CA LEU A 155 11.79 19.22 33.73
C LEU A 155 13.06 19.16 34.60
N SER A 156 13.48 17.95 34.91
CA SER A 156 14.87 17.67 35.29
C SER A 156 15.78 17.75 34.06
N LYS A 157 17.04 18.16 34.25
CA LYS A 157 18.07 18.16 33.21
C LYS A 157 18.30 16.77 32.63
N ALA A 158 17.99 15.71 33.37
CA ALA A 158 18.06 14.33 32.89
C ALA A 158 17.22 14.08 31.61
N HIS A 159 16.16 14.87 31.38
CA HIS A 159 15.30 14.75 30.20
C HIS A 159 15.73 15.64 29.02
N LEU A 160 16.78 16.45 29.16
CA LEU A 160 17.23 17.38 28.11
C LEU A 160 17.61 16.66 26.81
N ASN A 161 18.28 15.50 26.87
CA ASN A 161 18.61 14.75 25.66
C ASN A 161 17.34 14.25 24.95
N SER A 162 16.34 13.78 25.69
CA SER A 162 15.07 13.32 25.13
C SER A 162 14.30 14.46 24.45
N VAL A 163 14.23 15.62 25.11
CA VAL A 163 13.59 16.82 24.58
C VAL A 163 14.34 17.36 23.36
N ALA A 164 15.67 17.52 23.47
CA ALA A 164 16.51 18.02 22.38
C ALA A 164 16.41 17.15 21.13
N LYS A 165 16.41 15.81 21.31
CA LYS A 165 16.24 14.88 20.21
C LYS A 165 14.85 14.97 19.57
N ALA A 166 13.79 15.08 20.38
CA ALA A 166 12.44 15.30 19.89
C ALA A 166 12.31 16.63 19.12
N ILE A 167 12.99 17.70 19.55
CA ILE A 167 13.07 18.99 18.84
C ILE A 167 13.86 18.84 17.54
N ARG A 168 15.03 18.20 17.56
CA ARG A 168 15.92 18.00 16.41
C ARG A 168 15.23 17.29 15.26
N TYR A 169 14.43 16.27 15.55
CA TYR A 169 13.67 15.55 14.53
C TYR A 169 12.61 16.40 13.83
N GLN A 170 12.28 17.59 14.34
CA GLN A 170 11.37 18.52 13.70
C GLN A 170 12.06 19.42 12.67
N GLU A 171 13.38 19.35 12.50
CA GLU A 171 14.17 20.24 11.64
C GLU A 171 13.86 21.75 11.85
N PRO A 172 13.84 22.25 13.10
CA PRO A 172 13.44 23.63 13.35
C PRO A 172 14.55 24.62 12.94
N PHE A 173 14.21 25.90 12.89
CA PHE A 173 15.20 26.98 12.86
C PHE A 173 15.43 27.50 14.28
N ILE A 174 16.68 27.46 14.73
CA ILE A 174 17.09 28.03 16.02
C ILE A 174 17.39 29.50 15.79
N TYR A 175 16.65 30.40 16.46
CA TYR A 175 16.80 31.85 16.29
C TYR A 175 17.48 32.53 17.49
N ALA A 176 17.56 31.85 18.64
CA ALA A 176 18.36 32.29 19.79
C ALA A 176 18.94 31.07 20.51
N ASN A 177 20.19 31.15 20.94
CA ASN A 177 20.86 30.11 21.70
C ASN A 177 22.04 30.73 22.48
N ASN A 178 22.11 30.48 23.78
CA ASN A 178 23.29 30.81 24.61
C ASN A 178 23.67 29.65 25.56
N LEU A 179 23.32 28.40 25.20
CA LEU A 179 23.71 27.21 25.95
C LEU A 179 25.22 27.16 26.17
N SER A 180 25.64 26.87 27.42
CA SER A 180 27.05 26.86 27.78
C SER A 180 27.76 25.59 27.26
N PRO A 181 29.09 25.64 27.01
CA PRO A 181 29.86 24.46 26.59
C PRO A 181 29.70 23.27 27.55
N GLU A 182 29.59 23.51 28.85
CA GLU A 182 29.39 22.48 29.87
C GLU A 182 28.07 21.73 29.65
N LEU A 183 26.98 22.46 29.41
CA LEU A 183 25.67 21.86 29.11
C LEU A 183 25.71 21.05 27.80
N LEU A 184 26.40 21.56 26.77
CA LEU A 184 26.51 20.88 25.48
C LEU A 184 27.33 19.60 25.55
N ASN A 185 28.37 19.58 26.39
CA ASN A 185 29.20 18.40 26.63
C ASN A 185 28.45 17.34 27.45
N GLN A 186 27.64 17.76 28.42
CA GLN A 186 26.81 16.84 29.23
C GLN A 186 25.62 16.27 28.43
N HIS A 187 25.08 17.05 27.49
CA HIS A 187 23.87 16.70 26.73
C HIS A 187 24.14 16.72 25.22
N VAL A 188 24.69 15.62 24.70
CA VAL A 188 25.06 15.49 23.28
C VAL A 188 23.92 15.80 22.31
N GLU A 189 22.65 15.54 22.66
CA GLU A 189 21.55 15.86 21.75
C GLU A 189 21.23 17.35 21.69
N LEU A 190 21.58 18.15 22.72
CA LEU A 190 21.56 19.62 22.63
C LEU A 190 22.62 20.10 21.64
N SER A 191 23.85 19.56 21.73
CA SER A 191 24.92 19.84 20.77
C SER A 191 24.50 19.48 19.33
N ASN A 192 23.94 18.28 19.14
CA ASN A 192 23.44 17.84 17.84
C ASN A 192 22.30 18.72 17.30
N LEU A 193 21.44 19.25 18.17
CA LEU A 193 20.35 20.14 17.80
C LEU A 193 20.89 21.48 17.28
N ILE A 194 21.81 22.12 18.02
CA ILE A 194 22.33 23.45 17.65
C ILE A 194 23.28 23.39 16.44
N THR A 195 24.02 22.31 16.27
CA THR A 195 24.93 22.10 15.13
C THR A 195 24.20 21.63 13.87
N GLY A 196 22.92 21.27 13.97
CA GLY A 196 22.15 20.75 12.84
C GLY A 196 22.63 19.37 12.38
N ALA A 197 23.17 18.56 13.29
CA ALA A 197 23.70 17.23 12.97
C ALA A 197 22.66 16.40 12.21
N GLN A 198 23.06 15.79 11.09
CA GLN A 198 22.14 15.07 10.22
C GLN A 198 21.56 13.81 10.88
N ILE A 199 20.25 13.62 10.76
CA ILE A 199 19.59 12.37 11.16
C ILE A 199 19.76 11.34 10.04
N ARG A 200 20.48 10.27 10.36
CA ARG A 200 20.80 9.16 9.43
C ARG A 200 20.11 7.84 9.80
N VAL A 201 19.45 7.78 10.97
CA VAL A 201 18.87 6.54 11.52
C VAL A 201 17.39 6.42 11.19
N THR A 202 16.98 5.27 10.65
CA THR A 202 15.57 4.92 10.44
C THR A 202 14.95 4.41 11.75
N PRO A 203 13.68 4.75 12.08
CA PRO A 203 12.61 5.20 11.20
C PRO A 203 12.44 6.72 11.00
N PHE A 204 13.46 7.56 11.22
CA PHE A 204 13.35 9.04 11.10
C PHE A 204 12.20 9.64 11.95
N LEU A 205 11.88 8.94 13.04
CA LEU A 205 10.86 9.28 14.01
C LEU A 205 11.45 9.06 15.39
N GLU A 206 11.38 10.08 16.23
CA GLU A 206 11.72 10.02 17.64
C GLU A 206 10.46 9.92 18.49
N HIS A 207 10.54 9.16 19.58
CA HIS A 207 9.48 9.00 20.55
C HIS A 207 10.11 8.86 21.94
N ALA A 208 10.03 9.94 22.70
CA ALA A 208 10.49 9.98 24.08
C ALA A 208 9.30 9.92 25.05
N LYS A 209 9.52 9.28 26.20
CA LYS A 209 8.60 9.28 27.34
C LYS A 209 9.35 9.72 28.58
N PHE A 210 8.78 10.63 29.35
CA PHE A 210 9.38 11.15 30.58
C PHE A 210 8.30 11.79 31.46
N THR A 211 8.67 12.19 32.68
CA THR A 211 7.78 12.86 33.63
C THR A 211 8.23 14.30 33.85
N THR A 212 7.30 15.17 34.23
CA THR A 212 7.65 16.51 34.73
C THR A 212 8.39 16.42 36.07
N LYS A 213 9.09 17.49 36.48
CA LYS A 213 9.97 17.52 37.66
C LYS A 213 9.25 17.26 39.00
N ALA A 214 7.92 17.42 39.06
CA ALA A 214 7.06 17.07 40.19
C ALA A 214 7.27 17.94 41.45
N VAL A 215 7.10 19.26 41.32
CA VAL A 215 6.91 20.22 42.42
C VAL A 215 5.61 19.93 43.19
N GLN A 216 4.55 19.45 42.53
CA GLN A 216 3.30 19.05 43.17
C GLN A 216 2.77 17.70 42.65
N VAL A 217 2.48 17.60 41.36
CA VAL A 217 1.89 16.40 40.74
C VAL A 217 2.55 16.19 39.38
N ALA A 218 3.44 15.20 39.32
CA ALA A 218 4.09 14.79 38.09
C ALA A 218 3.04 14.43 37.02
N ALA A 219 3.30 14.81 35.77
CA ALA A 219 2.54 14.33 34.63
C ALA A 219 3.43 13.53 33.68
N ASN A 220 2.88 12.45 33.12
CA ASN A 220 3.56 11.69 32.08
C ASN A 220 3.48 12.46 30.76
N ILE A 221 4.62 12.57 30.10
CA ILE A 221 4.79 13.23 28.82
C ILE A 221 5.26 12.23 27.78
N GLU A 222 4.63 12.25 26.61
CA GLU A 222 5.15 11.61 25.41
C GLU A 222 5.48 12.66 24.35
N ALA A 223 6.75 12.77 23.98
CA ALA A 223 7.21 13.70 22.96
C ALA A 223 7.57 12.95 21.67
N PHE A 224 7.00 13.38 20.56
CA PHE A 224 7.23 12.81 19.24
C PHE A 224 7.90 13.84 18.34
N GLY A 225 8.97 13.43 17.66
CA GLY A 225 9.63 14.22 16.62
C GLY A 225 9.61 13.47 15.30
N LYS A 226 9.04 14.07 14.26
CA LYS A 226 8.92 13.50 12.92
C LYS A 226 9.78 14.28 11.94
N HIS A 227 10.75 13.63 11.32
CA HIS A 227 11.65 14.23 10.33
C HIS A 227 11.07 14.16 8.90
N THR A 228 11.50 15.05 7.99
CA THR A 228 11.01 15.10 6.59
C THR A 228 11.16 13.76 5.87
N LYS A 229 12.24 13.02 6.16
CA LYS A 229 12.56 11.70 5.59
C LYS A 229 11.64 10.56 6.07
N SER A 230 10.78 10.78 7.07
CA SER A 230 9.90 9.73 7.61
C SER A 230 8.72 9.42 6.69
N TYR A 231 8.23 10.41 5.92
CA TYR A 231 7.00 10.31 5.13
C TYR A 231 5.75 9.83 5.91
N LEU A 232 5.78 9.91 7.24
CA LEU A 232 4.69 9.47 8.09
C LEU A 232 3.62 10.57 8.25
N ASP A 233 2.38 10.13 8.33
CA ASP A 233 1.27 10.98 8.77
C ASP A 233 1.28 11.07 10.30
N MET A 234 1.36 12.29 10.85
CA MET A 234 1.47 12.52 12.29
C MET A 234 0.32 11.88 13.07
N TYR A 235 -0.91 11.94 12.56
CA TYR A 235 -2.08 11.45 13.29
C TYR A 235 -2.28 9.95 13.06
N ALA A 236 -2.40 9.53 11.80
CA ALA A 236 -2.80 8.18 11.42
C ALA A 236 -1.67 7.14 11.56
N LYS A 237 -0.41 7.55 11.40
CA LYS A 237 0.75 6.64 11.39
C LYS A 237 1.68 6.82 12.59
N VAL A 238 1.76 8.02 13.18
CA VAL A 238 2.53 8.27 14.41
C VAL A 238 1.61 8.11 15.62
N LEU A 239 0.79 9.11 15.95
CA LEU A 239 0.01 9.15 17.19
C LEU A 239 -0.90 7.93 17.37
N LYS A 240 -1.82 7.66 16.42
CA LYS A 240 -2.77 6.54 16.53
C LYS A 240 -2.09 5.19 16.72
N LYS A 241 -0.95 4.98 16.07
CA LYS A 241 -0.24 3.69 16.09
C LYS A 241 0.66 3.55 17.32
N LYS A 242 1.42 4.59 17.65
CA LYS A 242 2.36 4.59 18.79
C LYS A 242 1.62 4.61 20.11
N LEU A 243 0.52 5.36 20.17
CA LEU A 243 -0.35 5.38 21.34
C LEU A 243 -1.35 4.23 21.34
N ALA A 244 -1.46 3.44 20.27
CA ALA A 244 -2.34 2.27 20.17
C ALA A 244 -3.74 2.56 20.75
N ALA A 245 -4.38 3.62 20.27
CA ALA A 245 -5.66 4.10 20.76
C ALA A 245 -6.41 4.86 19.66
N SER A 246 -7.73 4.92 19.79
CA SER A 246 -8.54 5.78 18.93
C SER A 246 -8.25 7.24 19.23
N ILE A 247 -8.20 8.09 18.20
CA ILE A 247 -7.90 9.51 18.35
C ILE A 247 -8.95 10.39 17.69
N ARG A 248 -9.24 11.53 18.33
CA ARG A 248 -10.03 12.62 17.77
C ARG A 248 -9.13 13.82 17.56
N ILE A 249 -9.20 14.43 16.38
CA ILE A 249 -8.21 15.44 15.95
C ILE A 249 -8.85 16.77 15.56
N TRP A 250 -8.18 17.85 15.92
CA TRP A 250 -8.45 19.21 15.47
C TRP A 250 -7.18 19.78 14.83
N ALA A 251 -7.15 19.81 13.50
CA ALA A 251 -6.11 20.48 12.70
C ALA A 251 -6.67 20.85 11.32
N PRO A 252 -6.11 21.85 10.60
CA PRO A 252 -6.47 22.10 9.21
C PRO A 252 -6.41 20.80 8.38
N SER A 253 -7.42 20.52 7.55
CA SER A 253 -7.49 19.25 6.81
C SER A 253 -7.92 19.45 5.36
N ASP A 254 -7.41 18.60 4.45
CA ASP A 254 -7.83 18.59 3.04
C ASP A 254 -8.99 17.60 2.79
N THR A 255 -9.58 17.65 1.59
CA THR A 255 -10.69 16.78 1.19
C THR A 255 -10.29 15.29 1.06
N ARG A 256 -8.99 15.02 0.89
CA ARG A 256 -8.44 13.67 0.75
C ARG A 256 -8.22 12.99 2.10
N SER A 257 -8.01 13.77 3.16
CA SER A 257 -7.70 13.32 4.52
C SER A 257 -8.99 13.12 5.32
N LYS A 258 -9.65 11.98 5.06
CA LYS A 258 -10.93 11.58 5.69
C LYS A 258 -10.71 10.88 7.04
N SER A 259 -11.72 10.94 7.91
CA SER A 259 -11.78 10.10 9.12
C SER A 259 -11.57 8.61 8.77
N ILE A 260 -10.80 7.91 9.59
CA ILE A 260 -10.49 6.49 9.46
C ILE A 260 -11.33 5.70 10.47
N CYS A 261 -12.39 5.05 9.98
CA CYS A 261 -13.38 4.37 10.82
C CYS A 261 -13.30 2.84 10.75
N LYS A 262 -12.21 2.29 10.22
CA LYS A 262 -11.98 0.84 10.07
C LYS A 262 -10.69 0.43 10.76
N GLY A 263 -10.65 -0.80 11.27
CA GLY A 263 -9.53 -1.36 12.05
C GLY A 263 -9.72 -1.21 13.56
N GLN A 264 -8.73 -1.67 14.32
CA GLN A 264 -8.77 -1.71 15.79
C GLN A 264 -8.92 -0.31 16.44
N TYR A 265 -8.27 0.71 15.86
CA TYR A 265 -8.30 2.09 16.37
C TYR A 265 -8.76 3.08 15.30
N TYR A 266 -9.68 3.96 15.68
CA TYR A 266 -10.27 4.98 14.81
C TYR A 266 -9.45 6.28 14.81
N LEU A 267 -9.53 7.03 13.71
CA LEU A 267 -9.12 8.44 13.67
C LEU A 267 -10.33 9.22 13.20
N ARG A 268 -10.78 10.18 14.01
CA ARG A 268 -11.97 10.97 13.71
C ARG A 268 -11.62 12.45 13.71
N LYS A 269 -11.98 13.16 12.64
CA LYS A 269 -11.91 14.62 12.65
C LYS A 269 -13.05 15.19 13.48
N VAL A 270 -12.73 16.13 14.35
CA VAL A 270 -13.74 17.00 14.98
C VAL A 270 -14.37 17.85 13.87
N ALA A 271 -15.67 18.08 13.88
CA ALA A 271 -16.32 18.91 12.88
C ALA A 271 -16.10 20.40 13.21
N SER A 272 -15.96 21.22 12.17
CA SER A 272 -15.84 22.68 12.29
C SER A 272 -17.21 23.29 11.98
N PRO A 273 -17.72 24.25 12.77
CA PRO A 273 -17.12 24.78 14.00
C PRO A 273 -17.25 23.81 15.21
N MET A 274 -16.33 23.93 16.17
CA MET A 274 -16.44 23.29 17.50
C MET A 274 -16.85 24.30 18.56
N GLN A 275 -17.40 23.80 19.67
CA GLN A 275 -17.53 24.58 20.91
C GLN A 275 -16.34 24.24 21.80
N PHE A 276 -15.47 25.22 22.03
CA PHE A 276 -14.33 25.09 22.93
C PHE A 276 -14.46 26.16 24.00
N ASP A 277 -14.67 25.71 25.23
CA ASP A 277 -14.75 26.61 26.39
C ASP A 277 -15.82 27.71 26.28
N GLY A 278 -17.01 27.33 25.79
CA GLY A 278 -18.14 28.26 25.62
C GLY A 278 -18.04 29.19 24.40
N VAL A 279 -16.93 29.14 23.66
CA VAL A 279 -16.72 29.92 22.44
C VAL A 279 -16.81 29.01 21.22
N GLN A 280 -17.49 29.49 20.18
CA GLN A 280 -17.54 28.81 18.89
C GLN A 280 -16.24 29.05 18.13
N VAL A 281 -15.47 28.00 17.88
CA VAL A 281 -14.18 28.06 17.20
C VAL A 281 -14.29 27.40 15.84
N ARG A 282 -13.92 28.14 14.79
CA ARG A 282 -13.77 27.61 13.43
C ARG A 282 -12.33 27.18 13.20
N ARG A 283 -12.15 26.04 12.53
CA ARG A 283 -10.83 25.47 12.21
C ARG A 283 -9.93 26.44 11.44
N GLU A 284 -10.52 27.29 10.61
CA GLU A 284 -9.83 28.26 9.77
C GLU A 284 -9.34 29.48 10.57
N ALA A 285 -9.95 29.74 11.72
CA ALA A 285 -9.61 30.82 12.64
C ALA A 285 -8.77 30.33 13.83
N ASP A 286 -8.32 29.08 13.83
CA ASP A 286 -7.55 28.49 14.94
C ASP A 286 -6.21 27.95 14.44
N SER A 287 -5.12 28.55 14.95
CA SER A 287 -3.77 28.11 14.65
C SER A 287 -3.36 26.88 15.47
N ALA A 288 -4.16 26.51 16.48
CA ALA A 288 -3.85 25.37 17.31
C ALA A 288 -4.22 24.03 16.66
N ARG A 289 -3.39 23.02 16.93
CA ARG A 289 -3.57 21.67 16.39
C ARG A 289 -3.40 20.66 17.49
N TRP A 290 -4.41 19.84 17.72
CA TRP A 290 -4.37 18.90 18.84
C TRP A 290 -5.09 17.59 18.55
N ALA A 291 -4.77 16.58 19.36
CA ALA A 291 -5.40 15.28 19.34
C ALA A 291 -5.77 14.82 20.75
N VAL A 292 -6.97 14.27 20.89
CA VAL A 292 -7.46 13.60 22.11
C VAL A 292 -7.35 12.10 21.90
N VAL A 293 -6.80 11.39 22.88
CA VAL A 293 -6.51 9.96 22.80
C VAL A 293 -7.49 9.20 23.69
N ASP A 294 -8.43 8.49 23.06
CA ASP A 294 -9.54 7.84 23.75
C ASP A 294 -9.06 6.69 24.65
N GLY A 295 -9.53 6.68 25.89
CA GLY A 295 -9.20 5.64 26.87
C GLY A 295 -7.81 5.75 27.50
N LYS A 296 -7.06 6.84 27.26
CA LYS A 296 -5.71 7.03 27.79
C LYS A 296 -5.48 8.31 28.58
N ASN A 297 -6.49 9.18 28.75
CA ASN A 297 -6.35 10.48 29.40
C ASN A 297 -5.25 11.38 28.80
N ILE A 298 -4.93 11.20 27.51
CA ILE A 298 -3.86 11.92 26.83
C ILE A 298 -4.43 12.98 25.89
N VAL A 299 -3.84 14.18 25.94
CA VAL A 299 -4.02 15.26 24.95
C VAL A 299 -2.66 15.60 24.34
N CYS A 300 -2.58 15.65 23.01
CA CYS A 300 -1.38 16.01 22.28
C CYS A 300 -1.53 17.36 21.59
N LEU A 301 -0.59 18.28 21.82
CA LEU A 301 -0.38 19.47 20.99
C LEU A 301 0.54 19.11 19.83
N THR A 302 0.20 19.51 18.61
CA THR A 302 0.92 19.11 17.39
C THR A 302 1.27 20.30 16.50
N THR A 303 2.23 20.12 15.60
CA THR A 303 2.62 21.17 14.63
C THR A 303 2.13 20.88 13.20
N ASN A 304 1.78 19.63 12.88
CA ASN A 304 1.36 19.24 11.53
C ASN A 304 -0.14 19.44 11.29
N ASP A 305 -0.48 19.91 10.09
CA ASP A 305 -1.86 19.85 9.59
C ASP A 305 -2.25 18.38 9.28
N TYR A 306 -3.54 18.10 9.13
CA TYR A 306 -4.01 16.78 8.66
C TYR A 306 -4.29 16.80 7.15
N LYS A 307 -3.21 16.93 6.38
CA LYS A 307 -3.23 17.01 4.90
C LYS A 307 -2.30 15.97 4.29
N ALA A 308 -2.58 15.53 3.06
CA ALA A 308 -1.76 14.53 2.38
C ALA A 308 -0.30 14.99 2.17
N THR A 309 -0.09 16.28 1.96
CA THR A 309 1.22 16.92 1.77
C THR A 309 2.06 16.97 3.05
N GLU A 310 1.43 16.93 4.22
CA GLU A 310 2.10 17.01 5.53
C GLU A 310 2.93 15.78 5.88
N LYS A 311 2.81 14.70 5.10
CA LYS A 311 3.69 13.52 5.23
C LYS A 311 5.15 13.88 5.05
N GLN A 312 5.45 14.84 4.17
CA GLN A 312 6.80 15.30 3.86
C GLN A 312 7.27 16.46 4.75
N ILE A 313 6.35 17.10 5.47
CA ILE A 313 6.66 18.20 6.39
C ILE A 313 7.07 17.59 7.74
N PRO A 314 8.27 17.87 8.27
CA PRO A 314 8.63 17.49 9.62
C PRO A 314 7.69 18.16 10.65
N GLY A 315 7.60 17.59 11.84
CA GLY A 315 6.79 18.17 12.89
C GLY A 315 6.77 17.34 14.16
N ALA A 316 5.96 17.74 15.12
CA ALA A 316 5.93 17.12 16.44
C ALA A 316 4.54 16.95 17.01
N ALA A 317 4.52 16.14 18.06
CA ALA A 317 3.45 16.10 19.02
C ALA A 317 4.04 16.05 20.44
N VAL A 318 3.56 16.90 21.34
CA VAL A 318 3.85 16.81 22.78
C VAL A 318 2.55 16.44 23.47
N CYS A 319 2.54 15.27 24.08
CA CYS A 319 1.36 14.64 24.66
C CYS A 319 1.45 14.66 26.18
N LEU A 320 0.42 15.18 26.83
CA LEU A 320 0.27 15.24 28.28
C LEU A 320 -0.80 14.23 28.72
N GLU A 321 -0.45 13.34 29.64
CA GLU A 321 -1.40 12.46 30.32
C GLU A 321 -1.95 13.13 31.57
N ASN A 322 -3.18 13.62 31.50
CA ASN A 322 -3.89 14.20 32.64
C ASN A 322 -5.41 14.12 32.42
N ALA A 323 -6.14 13.54 33.37
CA ALA A 323 -7.57 13.31 33.24
C ALA A 323 -8.40 14.60 33.14
N ALA A 324 -8.04 15.66 33.88
CA ALA A 324 -8.75 16.93 33.84
C ALA A 324 -8.58 17.62 32.49
N VAL A 325 -7.33 17.71 32.00
CA VAL A 325 -7.01 18.24 30.66
C VAL A 325 -7.73 17.41 29.59
N TYR A 326 -7.62 16.08 29.64
CA TYR A 326 -8.30 15.18 28.72
C TYR A 326 -9.80 15.43 28.65
N ASN A 327 -10.47 15.59 29.80
CA ASN A 327 -11.91 15.79 29.84
C ASN A 327 -12.34 17.09 29.15
N ILE A 328 -11.60 18.19 29.32
CA ILE A 328 -11.88 19.47 28.65
C ILE A 328 -11.84 19.31 27.14
N PHE A 329 -10.74 18.77 26.59
CA PHE A 329 -10.59 18.57 25.15
C PHE A 329 -11.54 17.51 24.61
N ARG A 330 -11.82 16.46 25.38
CA ARG A 330 -12.80 15.42 25.04
C ARG A 330 -14.20 16.01 24.87
N ILE A 331 -14.62 16.91 25.77
CA ILE A 331 -15.93 17.56 25.72
C ILE A 331 -16.02 18.42 24.47
N ALA A 332 -15.01 19.23 24.18
CA ALA A 332 -14.97 20.02 22.95
C ALA A 332 -15.02 19.13 21.68
N ALA A 333 -14.34 17.98 21.71
CA ALA A 333 -14.31 17.01 20.63
C ALA A 333 -15.56 16.09 20.53
N SER A 334 -16.54 16.20 21.44
CA SER A 334 -17.65 15.23 21.55
C SER A 334 -18.91 15.64 20.78
N LYS A 335 -19.14 16.93 20.51
CA LYS A 335 -20.39 17.43 19.93
C LYS A 335 -20.39 17.54 18.41
N ALA A 336 -19.24 17.40 17.76
CA ALA A 336 -19.10 17.59 16.32
C ALA A 336 -18.03 16.63 15.79
N ILE A 337 -18.41 15.51 15.19
CA ILE A 337 -17.48 14.54 14.58
C ILE A 337 -17.90 14.32 13.13
N ASP A 338 -16.96 14.39 12.20
CA ASP A 338 -17.20 14.02 10.80
C ASP A 338 -17.74 12.59 10.73
N LYS A 339 -19.02 12.45 10.33
CA LYS A 339 -19.70 11.17 10.24
C LYS A 339 -18.90 10.24 9.32
N CYS A 340 -18.59 9.04 9.82
CA CYS A 340 -18.09 7.95 8.99
C CYS A 340 -19.16 7.63 7.93
N ARG A 341 -19.02 8.14 6.70
CA ARG A 341 -19.93 7.74 5.61
C ARG A 341 -19.66 6.28 5.28
N GLY A 342 -20.57 5.42 5.75
CA GLY A 342 -20.49 3.97 5.68
C GLY A 342 -20.95 3.37 7.00
N HIS A 343 -22.25 3.50 7.26
CA HIS A 343 -23.13 2.84 8.24
C HIS A 343 -24.20 3.85 8.70
N SER A 344 -25.17 4.16 7.83
CA SER A 344 -26.47 4.69 8.26
C SER A 344 -27.58 4.23 7.31
N VAL A 345 -27.98 2.97 7.49
CA VAL A 345 -29.40 2.59 7.34
C VAL A 345 -29.88 1.86 8.60
N PHE A 346 -28.99 1.28 9.42
CA PHE A 346 -29.39 0.63 10.69
C PHE A 346 -29.38 1.53 11.95
N ALA A 347 -28.93 2.78 11.87
CA ALA A 347 -28.84 3.67 13.04
C ALA A 347 -29.89 4.80 13.07
N THR A 348 -30.78 4.87 12.08
CA THR A 348 -31.95 5.80 12.09
C THR A 348 -33.28 5.04 12.24
N ILE A 349 -33.26 3.70 12.23
CA ILE A 349 -34.43 2.85 12.51
C ILE A 349 -34.51 2.51 14.01
N ALA A 350 -33.38 2.52 14.74
CA ALA A 350 -33.34 2.22 16.18
C ALA A 350 -33.92 3.34 17.07
N SER A 351 -34.12 4.56 16.56
CA SER A 351 -34.83 5.63 17.28
C SER A 351 -36.29 5.82 16.82
N PHE A 352 -36.75 5.03 15.84
CA PHE A 352 -38.14 5.07 15.35
C PHE A 352 -38.99 3.88 15.87
N ILE A 353 -38.34 2.79 16.29
CA ILE A 353 -39.02 1.57 16.79
C ILE A 353 -39.34 1.63 18.29
N ALA A 354 -38.94 2.67 19.03
CA ALA A 354 -39.18 2.76 20.47
C ALA A 354 -40.60 3.21 20.89
N ASN A 355 -41.54 3.46 19.97
CA ASN A 355 -42.81 4.13 20.32
C ASN A 355 -44.12 3.56 19.78
N TYR A 356 -44.18 2.31 19.33
CA TYR A 356 -45.48 1.66 19.10
C TYR A 356 -45.56 0.31 19.79
N LYS A 357 -46.08 0.34 21.02
CA LYS A 357 -46.73 -0.82 21.65
C LYS A 357 -48.13 -0.96 21.05
N ASN A 358 -48.51 -2.22 20.81
CA ASN A 358 -49.85 -2.77 20.56
C ASN A 358 -50.19 -3.09 19.09
N ILE A 359 -49.97 -4.35 18.67
CA ILE A 359 -51.01 -5.41 18.46
C ILE A 359 -50.38 -6.65 17.78
N LYS A 360 -50.80 -7.84 18.23
CA LYS A 360 -50.32 -9.21 17.93
C LYS A 360 -50.78 -9.74 16.56
N VAL A 361 -50.16 -10.84 16.06
CA VAL A 361 -50.78 -12.19 15.88
C VAL A 361 -49.84 -13.21 15.20
N LEU A 362 -49.70 -14.36 15.90
CA LEU A 362 -49.47 -15.78 15.56
C LEU A 362 -48.44 -16.25 14.50
N ALA A 363 -47.65 -17.24 14.93
CA ALA A 363 -46.78 -18.10 14.14
C ALA A 363 -47.51 -19.36 13.66
N TYR A 364 -47.10 -19.91 12.50
CA TYR A 364 -47.02 -21.36 12.28
C TYR A 364 -45.89 -21.70 11.28
N SER A 365 -45.12 -22.72 11.67
CA SER A 365 -44.20 -23.52 10.85
C SER A 365 -44.99 -24.48 9.97
N ASN A 366 -44.42 -24.97 8.86
CA ASN A 366 -44.70 -26.31 8.33
C ASN A 366 -43.55 -26.80 7.43
N ASP A 367 -42.86 -27.85 7.89
CA ASP A 367 -42.15 -28.83 7.06
C ASP A 367 -43.15 -29.84 6.43
N PRO A 368 -42.76 -30.65 5.43
CA PRO A 368 -43.65 -31.38 4.52
C PRO A 368 -43.89 -32.86 4.91
N PRO A 369 -44.79 -33.58 4.20
CA PRO A 369 -44.62 -35.02 4.00
C PRO A 369 -44.61 -35.44 2.51
N ASN A 370 -43.83 -36.49 2.26
CA ASN A 370 -43.71 -37.29 1.03
C ASN A 370 -45.05 -37.63 0.34
N LEU A 371 -45.06 -37.68 -1.01
CA LEU A 371 -45.49 -38.83 -1.82
C LEU A 371 -45.40 -38.52 -3.33
N SER A 372 -45.36 -39.60 -4.11
CA SER A 372 -44.68 -39.74 -5.40
C SER A 372 -45.59 -39.78 -6.64
N LEU A 373 -44.94 -39.65 -7.81
CA LEU A 373 -45.23 -40.24 -9.14
C LEU A 373 -46.06 -39.47 -10.20
N ARG A 374 -45.35 -39.26 -11.34
CA ARG A 374 -45.69 -39.45 -12.77
C ARG A 374 -46.27 -38.32 -13.65
N ASN A 375 -45.53 -38.13 -14.77
CA ASN A 375 -45.91 -37.87 -16.19
C ASN A 375 -46.64 -36.53 -16.48
N GLU A 376 -46.44 -35.79 -17.57
CA GLU A 376 -45.81 -35.98 -18.89
C GLU A 376 -45.64 -34.58 -19.57
N GLU A 377 -45.16 -34.57 -20.81
CA GLU A 377 -44.50 -33.51 -21.59
C GLU A 377 -45.38 -32.39 -22.24
N SER A 378 -44.70 -31.29 -22.61
CA SER A 378 -44.94 -30.40 -23.79
C SER A 378 -46.07 -29.35 -23.74
N ILE A 379 -46.13 -28.21 -24.46
CA ILE A 379 -45.27 -27.34 -25.29
C ILE A 379 -46.07 -26.01 -25.51
N GLU A 380 -45.37 -24.87 -25.54
CA GLU A 380 -45.62 -23.55 -26.20
C GLU A 380 -46.85 -22.61 -26.01
N LEU A 381 -46.46 -21.32 -25.99
CA LEU A 381 -47.08 -20.07 -26.48
C LEU A 381 -48.61 -19.90 -26.48
N SER A 382 -49.09 -18.97 -25.64
CA SER A 382 -50.21 -18.10 -26.01
C SER A 382 -50.22 -16.79 -25.21
N ASN A 383 -50.36 -15.67 -25.93
CA ASN A 383 -50.94 -14.38 -25.53
C ASN A 383 -49.99 -13.19 -25.26
N LEU A 384 -49.42 -12.65 -26.36
CA LEU A 384 -49.61 -11.23 -26.65
C LEU A 384 -51.05 -11.03 -27.16
N VAL A 385 -51.79 -10.06 -26.61
CA VAL A 385 -52.66 -9.06 -27.28
C VAL A 385 -53.61 -8.47 -26.22
N ASN A 386 -53.33 -7.24 -25.79
CA ASN A 386 -54.31 -6.16 -25.83
C ASN A 386 -53.57 -4.83 -25.61
N GLY A 387 -53.66 -3.96 -26.62
CA GLY A 387 -52.90 -2.72 -26.72
C GLY A 387 -53.25 -1.72 -25.62
N VAL A 388 -52.19 -1.16 -25.02
CA VAL A 388 -52.17 0.20 -24.50
C VAL A 388 -50.85 0.82 -24.96
N ASP A 389 -50.96 1.92 -25.70
CA ASP A 389 -49.84 2.73 -26.17
C ASP A 389 -49.36 3.60 -24.99
N VAL A 390 -48.17 3.31 -24.46
CA VAL A 390 -47.49 4.17 -23.49
C VAL A 390 -46.19 4.65 -24.11
N ARG A 391 -46.07 5.96 -24.33
CA ARG A 391 -44.79 6.61 -24.63
C ARG A 391 -43.83 6.34 -23.49
N ILE A 392 -42.85 5.47 -23.72
CA ILE A 392 -41.67 5.38 -22.85
C ILE A 392 -40.38 5.42 -23.65
N THR A 393 -39.51 6.33 -23.22
CA THR A 393 -38.12 6.52 -23.59
C THR A 393 -37.32 5.23 -23.36
N LEU A 394 -36.79 4.63 -24.45
CA LEU A 394 -35.77 3.57 -24.53
C LEU A 394 -35.66 2.60 -23.33
N PHE A 395 -36.61 1.65 -23.23
CA PHE A 395 -36.48 0.44 -22.41
C PHE A 395 -35.63 -0.62 -23.14
N LEU A 396 -34.45 -0.94 -22.58
CA LEU A 396 -33.75 -2.21 -22.78
C LEU A 396 -34.00 -3.03 -21.52
N GLU A 397 -34.90 -4.02 -21.58
CA GLU A 397 -35.02 -4.98 -20.48
C GLU A 397 -33.79 -5.90 -20.47
N GLN A 398 -33.12 -5.95 -19.32
CA GLN A 398 -32.00 -6.86 -19.05
C GLN A 398 -32.44 -7.85 -17.97
N ALA A 399 -32.58 -9.13 -18.34
CA ALA A 399 -32.71 -10.21 -17.38
C ALA A 399 -31.36 -10.93 -17.23
N LYS A 400 -30.92 -11.15 -15.98
CA LYS A 400 -29.78 -12.01 -15.64
C LYS A 400 -30.32 -13.33 -15.12
N PHE A 401 -29.95 -14.42 -15.75
CA PHE A 401 -30.31 -15.77 -15.32
C PHE A 401 -29.08 -16.49 -14.76
N MET A 402 -29.27 -17.28 -13.71
CA MET A 402 -28.26 -18.23 -13.21
C MET A 402 -28.77 -19.65 -13.48
N THR A 403 -27.90 -20.52 -13.98
CA THR A 403 -28.22 -21.93 -14.25
C THR A 403 -28.32 -22.73 -12.96
N LYS A 404 -29.23 -23.72 -12.93
CA LYS A 404 -29.66 -24.41 -11.70
C LYS A 404 -28.74 -25.56 -11.24
N THR A 405 -27.49 -25.64 -11.73
CA THR A 405 -26.57 -26.76 -11.40
C THR A 405 -25.14 -26.31 -11.13
N ALA A 406 -24.53 -26.94 -10.14
CA ALA A 406 -23.37 -26.48 -9.37
C ALA A 406 -21.98 -26.59 -10.05
N HIS A 407 -21.86 -26.50 -11.39
CA HIS A 407 -20.55 -26.70 -12.04
C HIS A 407 -20.10 -25.65 -13.06
N ALA A 408 -20.86 -24.61 -13.36
CA ALA A 408 -20.32 -23.41 -14.03
C ALA A 408 -21.28 -22.23 -13.88
N ILE A 409 -20.85 -21.17 -13.18
CA ILE A 409 -21.58 -19.90 -13.16
C ILE A 409 -21.28 -19.21 -14.49
N ALA A 410 -22.22 -19.21 -15.42
CA ALA A 410 -22.13 -18.40 -16.64
C ALA A 410 -23.09 -17.22 -16.54
N ASN A 411 -22.59 -15.98 -16.72
CA ASN A 411 -23.47 -14.83 -16.75
C ASN A 411 -24.20 -14.80 -18.09
N ILE A 412 -25.51 -15.02 -18.07
CA ILE A 412 -26.37 -14.94 -19.26
C ILE A 412 -27.08 -13.58 -19.28
N GLN A 413 -27.01 -12.88 -20.40
CA GLN A 413 -27.71 -11.63 -20.65
C GLN A 413 -28.56 -11.76 -21.91
N ALA A 414 -29.86 -11.53 -21.79
CA ALA A 414 -30.77 -11.48 -22.93
C ALA A 414 -31.06 -10.02 -23.34
N PHE A 415 -31.18 -9.78 -24.64
CA PHE A 415 -31.49 -8.49 -25.26
C PHE A 415 -32.63 -8.67 -26.25
N GLY A 416 -33.71 -7.90 -26.10
CA GLY A 416 -34.80 -7.82 -27.07
C GLY A 416 -34.74 -6.52 -27.88
N LYS A 417 -35.06 -6.60 -29.17
CA LYS A 417 -35.29 -5.43 -30.03
C LYS A 417 -36.70 -5.45 -30.59
N HIS A 418 -37.44 -4.37 -30.34
CA HIS A 418 -38.78 -4.15 -30.90
C HIS A 418 -38.72 -3.70 -32.38
N SER A 419 -39.79 -3.96 -33.15
CA SER A 419 -39.89 -3.58 -34.58
C SER A 419 -39.72 -2.08 -34.83
N LYS A 420 -40.13 -1.24 -33.87
CA LYS A 420 -39.98 0.23 -33.91
C LYS A 420 -38.54 0.74 -33.70
N SER A 421 -37.57 -0.13 -33.38
CA SER A 421 -36.17 0.27 -33.16
C SER A 421 -35.32 0.02 -34.40
N PHE A 422 -34.89 1.11 -35.08
CA PHE A 422 -33.98 1.07 -36.24
C PHE A 422 -32.50 0.80 -35.87
N ALA A 423 -32.22 0.40 -34.62
CA ALA A 423 -30.88 0.06 -34.15
C ALA A 423 -30.45 -1.30 -34.69
N ASN A 424 -29.25 -1.39 -35.29
CA ASN A 424 -28.66 -2.68 -35.64
C ASN A 424 -28.19 -3.40 -34.36
N MET A 425 -28.55 -4.68 -34.20
CA MET A 425 -28.25 -5.47 -33.00
C MET A 425 -26.76 -5.50 -32.69
N TYR A 426 -25.91 -5.77 -33.68
CA TYR A 426 -24.47 -5.84 -33.50
C TYR A 426 -23.84 -4.45 -33.28
N ALA A 427 -24.11 -3.50 -34.17
CA ALA A 427 -23.39 -2.21 -34.21
C ALA A 427 -23.86 -1.19 -33.16
N ARG A 428 -25.09 -1.29 -32.66
CA ARG A 428 -25.70 -0.25 -31.81
C ARG A 428 -26.23 -0.79 -30.48
N VAL A 429 -26.62 -2.06 -30.40
CA VAL A 429 -27.05 -2.68 -29.14
C VAL A 429 -25.85 -3.34 -28.45
N LEU A 430 -25.29 -4.41 -29.03
CA LEU A 430 -24.21 -5.18 -28.42
C LEU A 430 -22.92 -4.35 -28.27
N ARG A 431 -22.46 -3.68 -29.33
CA ARG A 431 -21.22 -2.88 -29.28
C ARG A 431 -21.26 -1.78 -28.24
N ASN A 432 -22.37 -1.05 -28.13
CA ASN A 432 -22.50 0.06 -27.19
C ASN A 432 -22.69 -0.44 -25.75
N LYS A 433 -23.47 -1.51 -25.55
CA LYS A 433 -23.73 -2.07 -24.22
C LYS A 433 -22.45 -2.64 -23.61
N PHE A 434 -21.69 -3.39 -24.39
CA PHE A 434 -20.52 -4.09 -23.88
C PHE A 434 -19.23 -3.28 -24.00
N ALA A 435 -19.22 -2.23 -24.84
CA ALA A 435 -18.05 -1.39 -25.06
C ALA A 435 -16.81 -2.28 -25.38
N ALA A 436 -16.95 -3.09 -26.43
CA ALA A 436 -15.99 -4.12 -26.83
C ALA A 436 -15.92 -4.24 -28.36
N ASN A 437 -14.79 -4.71 -28.87
CA ASN A 437 -14.70 -5.10 -30.28
C ASN A 437 -15.57 -6.34 -30.52
N ILE A 438 -16.21 -6.40 -31.68
CA ILE A 438 -17.13 -7.49 -32.03
C ILE A 438 -16.70 -8.18 -33.33
N ARG A 439 -16.62 -9.51 -33.32
CA ARG A 439 -16.55 -10.34 -34.53
C ARG A 439 -17.88 -11.00 -34.80
N ILE A 440 -18.34 -10.99 -36.05
CA ILE A 440 -19.68 -11.44 -36.42
C ILE A 440 -19.61 -12.61 -37.39
N TRP A 441 -20.39 -13.65 -37.10
CA TRP A 441 -20.77 -14.74 -37.98
C TRP A 441 -22.28 -14.73 -38.19
N ALA A 442 -22.73 -14.12 -39.28
CA ALA A 442 -24.12 -14.10 -39.74
C ALA A 442 -24.17 -13.74 -41.24
N PRO A 443 -25.20 -14.16 -42.00
CA PRO A 443 -25.38 -13.73 -43.38
C PRO A 443 -25.33 -12.21 -43.51
N SER A 444 -24.65 -11.67 -44.52
CA SER A 444 -24.42 -10.21 -44.61
C SER A 444 -24.62 -9.65 -46.00
N ASP A 445 -25.16 -8.43 -46.10
CA ASP A 445 -25.25 -7.71 -47.37
C ASP A 445 -24.00 -6.84 -47.65
N THR A 446 -23.84 -6.41 -48.90
CA THR A 446 -22.73 -5.55 -49.34
C THR A 446 -22.75 -4.16 -48.69
N ARG A 447 -23.90 -3.74 -48.14
CA ARG A 447 -24.08 -2.44 -47.47
C ARG A 447 -23.63 -2.48 -46.01
N SER A 448 -23.58 -3.67 -45.41
CA SER A 448 -23.17 -3.89 -44.01
C SER A 448 -21.66 -4.08 -43.92
N LYS A 449 -20.95 -2.95 -43.91
CA LYS A 449 -19.49 -2.87 -43.87
C LYS A 449 -18.95 -3.02 -42.43
N SER A 450 -17.77 -3.63 -42.32
CA SER A 450 -16.98 -3.63 -41.07
C SER A 450 -16.73 -2.19 -40.61
N ILE A 451 -16.82 -1.94 -39.30
CA ILE A 451 -16.52 -0.65 -38.69
C ILE A 451 -15.13 -0.71 -38.06
N CYS A 452 -14.14 -0.16 -38.77
CA CYS A 452 -12.74 -0.23 -38.35
C CYS A 452 -12.23 1.07 -37.69
N LYS A 453 -13.02 2.15 -37.68
CA LYS A 453 -12.69 3.46 -37.08
C LYS A 453 -13.57 3.74 -35.86
N GLY A 454 -12.97 4.12 -34.73
CA GLY A 454 -13.61 4.36 -33.43
C GLY A 454 -13.00 3.50 -32.30
N GLN A 455 -13.38 3.76 -31.04
CA GLN A 455 -12.83 3.07 -29.86
C GLN A 455 -13.10 1.55 -29.85
N TYR A 456 -14.19 1.10 -30.48
CA TYR A 456 -14.55 -0.31 -30.59
C TYR A 456 -14.88 -0.71 -32.04
N GLN A 457 -14.18 -1.72 -32.53
CA GLN A 457 -14.27 -2.21 -33.90
C GLN A 457 -15.35 -3.28 -34.06
N LEU A 458 -15.91 -3.39 -35.27
CA LEU A 458 -16.86 -4.43 -35.63
C LEU A 458 -16.41 -5.06 -36.95
N ARG A 459 -16.08 -6.35 -36.93
CA ARG A 459 -15.48 -7.07 -38.06
C ARG A 459 -16.30 -8.32 -38.40
N LYS A 460 -16.44 -8.63 -39.68
CA LYS A 460 -16.99 -9.92 -40.14
C LYS A 460 -15.90 -10.99 -40.04
N ILE A 461 -16.26 -12.17 -39.56
CA ILE A 461 -15.36 -13.35 -39.60
C ILE A 461 -15.22 -13.78 -41.07
N VAL A 462 -14.03 -14.20 -41.49
CA VAL A 462 -13.78 -14.68 -42.86
C VAL A 462 -14.61 -15.94 -43.11
N SER A 463 -15.24 -16.03 -44.28
CA SER A 463 -16.05 -17.17 -44.70
C SER A 463 -15.49 -17.69 -46.03
N PRO A 464 -15.33 -19.01 -46.21
CA PRO A 464 -15.69 -20.09 -45.29
C PRO A 464 -14.77 -20.23 -44.06
N MET A 465 -15.22 -20.90 -42.99
CA MET A 465 -14.42 -21.22 -41.78
C MET A 465 -14.49 -22.73 -41.47
N GLN A 466 -13.50 -23.26 -40.74
CA GLN A 466 -13.54 -24.64 -40.23
C GLN A 466 -14.15 -24.69 -38.82
N LEU A 467 -15.31 -25.35 -38.67
CA LEU A 467 -15.98 -25.56 -37.39
C LEU A 467 -16.29 -27.05 -37.22
N ALA A 468 -15.85 -27.64 -36.10
CA ALA A 468 -16.03 -29.07 -35.80
C ALA A 468 -15.54 -30.03 -36.90
N GLY A 469 -14.49 -29.65 -37.64
CA GLY A 469 -13.91 -30.47 -38.72
C GLY A 469 -14.66 -30.41 -40.05
N SER A 470 -15.62 -29.49 -40.21
CA SER A 470 -16.32 -29.23 -41.48
C SER A 470 -16.18 -27.76 -41.91
N GLU A 471 -16.10 -27.55 -43.22
CA GLU A 471 -16.11 -26.21 -43.81
C GLU A 471 -17.53 -25.63 -43.79
N VAL A 472 -17.70 -24.49 -43.14
CA VAL A 472 -19.00 -23.82 -43.00
C VAL A 472 -18.96 -22.48 -43.73
N ASN A 473 -19.94 -22.24 -44.59
CA ASN A 473 -20.14 -20.97 -45.30
C ASN A 473 -21.19 -20.12 -44.58
N ARG A 474 -20.84 -18.88 -44.24
CA ARG A 474 -21.69 -17.96 -43.47
C ARG A 474 -23.00 -17.58 -44.17
N GLU A 475 -23.10 -17.69 -45.51
CA GLU A 475 -24.36 -17.45 -46.23
C GLU A 475 -25.24 -18.70 -46.31
N ALA A 476 -24.69 -19.89 -46.04
CA ALA A 476 -25.40 -21.17 -45.97
C ALA A 476 -25.69 -21.63 -44.53
N ASP A 477 -25.06 -20.99 -43.54
CA ASP A 477 -25.23 -21.30 -42.11
C ASP A 477 -26.36 -20.47 -41.49
N GLY A 478 -27.34 -21.17 -40.91
CA GLY A 478 -28.45 -20.56 -40.18
C GLY A 478 -28.06 -20.05 -38.78
N ALA A 479 -26.90 -20.45 -38.26
CA ALA A 479 -26.41 -20.01 -36.96
C ALA A 479 -25.85 -18.59 -37.03
N LYS A 480 -26.32 -17.72 -36.13
CA LYS A 480 -25.93 -16.30 -36.10
C LYS A 480 -25.37 -15.97 -34.73
N TRP A 481 -24.09 -15.64 -34.68
CA TRP A 481 -23.41 -15.38 -33.43
C TRP A 481 -22.33 -14.31 -33.56
N ALA A 482 -21.95 -13.74 -32.41
CA ALA A 482 -20.93 -12.73 -32.32
C ALA A 482 -20.03 -12.94 -31.10
N LEU A 483 -18.72 -12.74 -31.30
CA LEU A 483 -17.71 -12.78 -30.25
C LEU A 483 -17.39 -11.37 -29.79
N LEU A 484 -17.45 -11.14 -28.48
CA LEU A 484 -17.07 -9.87 -27.86
C LEU A 484 -15.65 -9.99 -27.32
N GLU A 485 -14.71 -9.39 -28.05
CA GLU A 485 -13.29 -9.47 -27.71
C GLU A 485 -13.00 -8.79 -26.38
N GLY A 486 -12.23 -9.47 -25.52
CA GLY A 486 -11.89 -8.97 -24.17
C GLY A 486 -13.03 -9.05 -23.15
N LYS A 487 -14.15 -9.72 -23.47
CA LYS A 487 -15.28 -9.93 -22.55
C LYS A 487 -15.60 -11.41 -22.28
N ASN A 488 -14.87 -12.36 -22.87
CA ASN A 488 -15.15 -13.81 -22.78
C ASN A 488 -16.64 -14.15 -23.03
N THR A 489 -17.29 -13.36 -23.89
CA THR A 489 -18.73 -13.39 -24.09
C THR A 489 -19.02 -13.74 -25.54
N ILE A 490 -19.84 -14.76 -25.74
CA ILE A 490 -20.44 -15.08 -27.03
C ILE A 490 -21.91 -14.70 -27.02
N CYS A 491 -22.40 -14.06 -28.09
CA CYS A 491 -23.81 -13.74 -28.24
C CYS A 491 -24.40 -14.50 -29.42
N PHE A 492 -25.45 -15.28 -29.18
CA PHE A 492 -26.30 -15.85 -30.23
C PHE A 492 -27.43 -14.88 -30.53
N THR A 493 -27.77 -14.71 -31.80
CA THR A 493 -28.80 -13.74 -32.20
C THR A 493 -29.73 -14.33 -33.25
N THR A 494 -30.91 -13.73 -33.40
CA THR A 494 -31.82 -14.06 -34.51
C THR A 494 -31.53 -13.26 -35.78
N TYR A 495 -30.58 -12.31 -35.74
CA TYR A 495 -30.36 -11.29 -36.77
C TYR A 495 -29.26 -11.62 -37.76
N ASP A 496 -29.58 -11.47 -39.04
CA ASP A 496 -28.55 -11.34 -40.08
C ASP A 496 -27.82 -10.01 -39.92
N TYR A 497 -26.59 -9.91 -40.43
CA TYR A 497 -25.88 -8.64 -40.52
C TYR A 497 -26.22 -7.93 -41.85
N LYS A 498 -27.51 -7.60 -42.01
CA LYS A 498 -28.08 -6.91 -43.18
C LYS A 498 -28.73 -5.58 -42.78
N MET A 499 -28.90 -4.69 -43.74
CA MET A 499 -29.56 -3.38 -43.53
C MET A 499 -31.08 -3.51 -43.36
N SER A 500 -31.71 -4.47 -44.03
CA SER A 500 -33.16 -4.77 -43.94
C SER A 500 -33.57 -5.20 -42.52
N GLU A 501 -32.68 -5.87 -41.80
CA GLU A 501 -32.88 -6.37 -40.44
C GLU A 501 -33.06 -5.28 -39.37
N LYS A 502 -32.75 -4.02 -39.70
CA LYS A 502 -32.96 -2.89 -38.77
C LYS A 502 -34.43 -2.72 -38.37
N GLN A 503 -35.38 -3.14 -39.20
CA GLN A 503 -36.83 -2.94 -38.98
C GLN A 503 -37.55 -4.19 -38.44
N ILE A 504 -36.84 -5.31 -38.28
CA ILE A 504 -37.43 -6.59 -37.85
C ILE A 504 -37.22 -6.75 -36.34
N PRO A 505 -38.20 -7.24 -35.55
CA PRO A 505 -38.01 -7.57 -34.13
C PRO A 505 -37.18 -8.84 -33.93
N GLY A 506 -36.54 -9.01 -32.78
CA GLY A 506 -35.63 -10.14 -32.56
C GLY A 506 -34.85 -10.05 -31.27
N ALA A 507 -34.04 -11.07 -31.00
CA ALA A 507 -33.36 -11.25 -29.72
C ALA A 507 -31.88 -11.59 -29.88
N ALA A 508 -31.10 -11.30 -28.84
CA ALA A 508 -29.75 -11.80 -28.66
C ALA A 508 -29.58 -12.33 -27.23
N ILE A 509 -28.94 -13.49 -27.08
CA ILE A 509 -28.55 -14.07 -25.79
C ILE A 509 -27.04 -14.14 -25.75
N CYS A 510 -26.47 -13.48 -24.76
CA CYS A 510 -25.04 -13.39 -24.53
C CYS A 510 -24.64 -14.21 -23.31
N LEU A 511 -23.71 -15.13 -23.52
CA LEU A 511 -23.16 -16.03 -22.52
C LEU A 511 -21.71 -15.63 -22.23
N GLU A 512 -21.44 -15.19 -21.01
CA GLU A 512 -20.07 -15.01 -20.51
C GLU A 512 -19.56 -16.36 -19.99
N ASN A 513 -18.80 -17.05 -20.84
CA ASN A 513 -18.19 -18.33 -20.51
C ASN A 513 -16.90 -18.49 -21.33
N THR A 514 -15.76 -18.54 -20.65
CA THR A 514 -14.45 -18.63 -21.30
C THR A 514 -14.28 -19.91 -22.10
N GLY A 515 -14.81 -21.05 -21.64
CA GLY A 515 -14.72 -22.32 -22.38
C GLY A 515 -15.47 -22.28 -23.70
N VAL A 516 -16.72 -21.80 -23.69
CA VAL A 516 -17.53 -21.66 -24.90
C VAL A 516 -16.95 -20.58 -25.83
N TYR A 517 -16.54 -19.43 -25.29
CA TYR A 517 -15.90 -18.38 -26.07
C TYR A 517 -14.64 -18.88 -26.79
N ASN A 518 -13.78 -19.64 -26.10
CA ASN A 518 -12.57 -20.21 -26.68
C ASN A 518 -12.87 -21.23 -27.78
N ALA A 519 -13.89 -22.09 -27.60
CA ALA A 519 -14.30 -23.04 -28.63
C ALA A 519 -14.70 -22.35 -29.94
N PHE A 520 -15.43 -21.23 -29.87
CA PHE A 520 -15.82 -20.45 -31.05
C PHE A 520 -14.69 -19.60 -31.63
N ILE A 521 -13.73 -19.14 -30.81
CA ILE A 521 -12.51 -18.49 -31.29
C ILE A 521 -11.68 -19.47 -32.14
N VAL A 522 -11.48 -20.71 -31.67
CA VAL A 522 -10.68 -21.71 -32.42
C VAL A 522 -11.29 -21.96 -33.81
N ALA A 523 -12.62 -22.02 -33.92
CA ALA A 523 -13.30 -22.19 -35.20
C ALA A 523 -13.22 -20.96 -36.12
N ALA A 524 -13.29 -19.75 -35.57
CA ALA A 524 -13.32 -18.50 -36.33
C ALA A 524 -11.98 -18.13 -37.00
N PHE A 525 -10.90 -18.88 -36.76
CA PHE A 525 -9.54 -18.53 -37.17
C PHE A 525 -8.78 -19.65 -37.91
N ASN A 526 -9.41 -20.78 -38.20
CA ASN A 526 -8.74 -21.88 -38.92
C ASN A 526 -8.85 -21.73 -40.45
N VAL A 527 -7.77 -21.25 -41.07
CA VAL A 527 -7.34 -21.63 -42.43
C VAL A 527 -5.83 -21.91 -42.40
N GLU A 528 -5.47 -23.14 -42.78
CA GLU A 528 -4.13 -23.78 -42.84
C GLU A 528 -3.24 -23.18 -43.98
N ALA A 529 -1.93 -23.40 -44.10
CA ALA A 529 -1.23 -24.69 -44.08
C ALA A 529 0.31 -24.63 -43.89
N LEU A 530 0.80 -25.72 -43.30
CA LEU A 530 2.16 -26.22 -43.36
C LEU A 530 2.59 -26.51 -44.81
N ILE A 531 3.81 -26.12 -45.15
CA ILE A 531 4.63 -26.82 -46.16
C ILE A 531 5.91 -27.28 -45.46
N THR A 532 6.02 -28.58 -45.26
CA THR A 532 7.24 -29.26 -44.83
C THR A 532 8.16 -29.38 -46.03
N ILE A 533 9.23 -28.58 -46.07
CA ILE A 533 10.39 -28.85 -46.93
C ILE A 533 11.56 -29.18 -46.00
N MET A 534 11.94 -30.46 -46.03
CA MET A 534 13.24 -30.94 -45.56
C MET A 534 14.32 -30.30 -46.44
N ILE A 535 14.91 -29.22 -45.95
CA ILE A 535 16.25 -28.81 -46.37
C ILE A 535 17.13 -28.88 -45.14
N SER A 536 18.02 -29.88 -45.15
CA SER A 536 19.23 -29.90 -44.34
C SER A 536 20.10 -28.72 -44.77
N LEU A 537 19.83 -27.56 -44.19
CA LEU A 537 20.80 -26.48 -44.09
C LEU A 537 21.29 -26.52 -42.65
N LYS A 538 22.59 -26.73 -42.47
CA LYS A 538 23.32 -26.29 -41.29
C LYS A 538 23.14 -24.78 -41.19
N ASN A 539 22.01 -24.32 -40.66
CA ASN A 539 21.76 -22.92 -40.42
C ASN A 539 22.58 -22.53 -39.20
N SER A 540 23.56 -21.66 -39.42
CA SER A 540 24.06 -20.79 -38.38
C SER A 540 22.87 -19.99 -37.84
N VAL A 541 22.28 -20.47 -36.73
CA VAL A 541 21.28 -19.72 -35.99
C VAL A 541 21.97 -18.43 -35.57
N ALA A 542 21.50 -17.29 -36.08
CA ALA A 542 21.96 -16.00 -35.60
C ALA A 542 21.75 -15.96 -34.08
N GLN A 543 22.82 -15.75 -33.31
CA GLN A 543 22.77 -15.73 -31.85
C GLN A 543 21.99 -14.49 -31.38
N VAL A 544 20.71 -14.63 -31.05
CA VAL A 544 19.81 -13.55 -30.58
C VAL A 544 19.59 -13.68 -29.07
N ALA A 545 19.47 -12.55 -28.35
CA ALA A 545 19.11 -12.55 -26.92
C ALA A 545 17.64 -12.97 -26.70
N ILE A 546 17.39 -14.28 -26.70
CA ILE A 546 16.07 -14.90 -26.55
C ILE A 546 16.17 -16.20 -25.72
N CYS A 547 15.09 -16.57 -25.03
CA CYS A 547 15.02 -17.84 -24.31
C CYS A 547 15.09 -19.02 -25.27
N LYS A 548 15.80 -20.09 -24.90
CA LYS A 548 15.96 -21.28 -25.76
C LYS A 548 15.53 -22.56 -25.07
N ASP A 549 14.88 -23.45 -25.80
CA ASP A 549 14.56 -24.80 -25.34
C ASP A 549 15.78 -25.74 -25.44
N ASP A 550 15.63 -26.99 -24.98
CA ASP A 550 16.70 -28.00 -24.99
C ASP A 550 17.18 -28.39 -26.40
N ARG A 551 16.41 -28.06 -27.45
CA ARG A 551 16.74 -28.27 -28.86
C ARG A 551 17.24 -26.99 -29.54
N ASN A 552 17.58 -25.97 -28.77
CA ASN A 552 18.05 -24.66 -29.24
C ASN A 552 16.98 -23.88 -30.04
N ALA A 553 15.71 -24.22 -29.89
CA ALA A 553 14.60 -23.48 -30.49
C ALA A 553 14.24 -22.28 -29.60
N ASP A 554 13.89 -21.17 -30.24
CA ASP A 554 13.50 -19.95 -29.54
C ASP A 554 12.15 -20.14 -28.83
N LEU A 555 12.09 -19.69 -27.58
CA LEU A 555 10.91 -19.71 -26.72
C LEU A 555 10.54 -18.31 -26.28
N ASP A 556 9.25 -18.10 -26.04
CA ASP A 556 8.77 -16.85 -25.46
C ASP A 556 9.05 -16.80 -23.94
N TRP A 557 8.88 -17.93 -23.27
CA TRP A 557 9.27 -18.13 -21.89
C TRP A 557 9.45 -19.62 -21.60
N PHE A 558 10.24 -19.93 -20.58
CA PHE A 558 10.28 -21.25 -19.96
C PHE A 558 10.51 -21.14 -18.47
N LEU A 559 10.13 -22.20 -17.75
CA LEU A 559 10.46 -22.37 -16.35
C LEU A 559 11.06 -23.76 -16.14
N VAL A 560 12.21 -23.81 -15.47
CA VAL A 560 12.89 -25.05 -15.11
C VAL A 560 12.84 -25.22 -13.59
N TYR A 561 12.51 -26.43 -13.13
CA TYR A 561 12.60 -26.83 -11.73
C TYR A 561 13.58 -27.99 -11.59
N LYS A 562 14.57 -27.82 -10.72
CA LYS A 562 15.50 -28.86 -10.26
C LYS A 562 15.03 -29.32 -8.87
N PRO A 563 14.56 -30.56 -8.69
CA PRO A 563 14.17 -31.07 -7.37
C PRO A 563 15.36 -31.25 -6.43
N PRO A 564 15.11 -31.32 -5.09
CA PRO A 564 16.17 -31.62 -4.12
C PRO A 564 16.79 -33.00 -4.36
N ASN A 565 18.11 -33.09 -4.25
CA ASN A 565 18.91 -34.32 -4.41
C ASN A 565 18.89 -34.94 -5.82
N LEU A 566 18.37 -34.24 -6.83
CA LEU A 566 18.35 -34.71 -8.22
C LEU A 566 19.04 -33.69 -9.14
N LEU A 567 19.82 -34.18 -10.11
CA LEU A 567 20.39 -33.33 -11.17
C LEU A 567 19.47 -33.25 -12.40
N ASP A 568 18.59 -34.24 -12.57
CA ASP A 568 17.51 -34.20 -13.56
C ASP A 568 16.56 -33.04 -13.25
N THR A 569 16.25 -32.26 -14.28
CA THR A 569 15.33 -31.13 -14.15
C THR A 569 14.06 -31.36 -14.94
N LYS A 570 13.02 -30.62 -14.54
CA LYS A 570 11.74 -30.56 -15.22
C LYS A 570 11.61 -29.19 -15.86
N ILE A 571 11.11 -29.14 -17.09
CA ILE A 571 10.88 -27.91 -17.84
C ILE A 571 9.41 -27.78 -18.22
N ILE A 572 8.90 -26.56 -18.19
CA ILE A 572 7.61 -26.17 -18.74
C ILE A 572 7.82 -24.95 -19.64
N LYS A 573 7.27 -24.99 -20.85
CA LYS A 573 7.61 -24.06 -21.95
C LYS A 573 6.37 -23.32 -22.44
N SER A 574 6.57 -22.24 -23.20
CA SER A 574 5.52 -21.39 -23.77
C SER A 574 4.70 -22.03 -24.92
N GLU A 575 4.26 -23.27 -24.75
CA GLU A 575 3.46 -24.03 -25.72
C GLU A 575 1.95 -23.79 -25.52
N ILE A 576 1.11 -24.33 -26.42
CA ILE A 576 -0.36 -24.18 -26.34
C ILE A 576 -0.92 -24.78 -25.04
N ASN A 577 -0.38 -25.92 -24.61
CA ASN A 577 -0.77 -26.60 -23.38
C ASN A 577 0.48 -26.91 -22.53
N PRO A 578 1.02 -25.93 -21.80
CA PRO A 578 2.22 -26.12 -21.00
C PRO A 578 2.04 -27.20 -19.94
N THR A 579 2.90 -28.21 -19.97
CA THR A 579 3.00 -29.26 -18.95
C THR A 579 4.46 -29.47 -18.57
N TRP A 580 4.70 -29.98 -17.36
CA TRP A 580 6.04 -30.42 -16.96
C TRP A 580 6.52 -31.59 -17.83
N SER A 581 7.72 -31.47 -18.37
CA SER A 581 8.44 -32.54 -19.07
C SER A 581 9.87 -32.65 -18.54
N ASN A 582 10.55 -33.76 -18.81
CA ASN A 582 11.99 -33.86 -18.51
C ASN A 582 12.76 -32.89 -19.40
N SER A 583 13.74 -32.21 -18.83
CA SER A 583 14.74 -31.49 -19.63
C SER A 583 15.58 -32.46 -20.46
N GLY A 584 16.21 -31.95 -21.52
CA GLY A 584 17.01 -32.77 -22.44
C GLY A 584 18.29 -33.36 -21.82
N ALA A 585 18.79 -32.75 -20.74
CA ALA A 585 19.96 -33.16 -19.99
C ALA A 585 19.82 -32.79 -18.50
N THR A 586 20.77 -33.25 -17.67
CA THR A 586 20.90 -32.85 -16.27
C THR A 586 21.42 -31.41 -16.15
N ILE A 587 21.17 -30.76 -15.00
CA ILE A 587 21.51 -29.35 -14.78
C ILE A 587 23.01 -29.05 -14.79
N ASP A 588 23.85 -30.04 -14.50
CA ASP A 588 25.31 -29.96 -14.44
C ASP A 588 25.99 -30.21 -15.80
N ASN A 589 25.23 -30.59 -16.82
CA ASN A 589 25.77 -30.82 -18.15
C ASN A 589 25.93 -29.51 -18.95
N ASP A 590 27.08 -29.35 -19.62
CA ASP A 590 27.44 -28.19 -20.45
C ASP A 590 26.83 -28.26 -21.87
N ALA A 591 26.06 -29.31 -22.18
CA ALA A 591 25.37 -29.48 -23.45
C ALA A 591 23.88 -29.79 -23.27
N ASP A 592 23.10 -29.50 -24.30
CA ASP A 592 21.71 -29.95 -24.48
C ASP A 592 20.69 -29.60 -23.37
N HIS A 593 21.01 -28.60 -22.54
CA HIS A 593 20.11 -28.04 -21.53
C HIS A 593 19.66 -26.59 -21.89
N SER A 594 18.36 -26.31 -21.82
CA SER A 594 17.75 -24.98 -22.09
C SER A 594 18.45 -23.79 -21.41
N ILE A 595 18.74 -23.89 -20.11
CA ILE A 595 19.50 -22.88 -19.35
C ILE A 595 20.86 -22.59 -20.00
N ARG A 596 21.65 -23.63 -20.29
CA ARG A 596 22.96 -23.49 -20.92
C ARG A 596 22.88 -22.86 -22.31
N ARG A 597 21.89 -23.25 -23.11
CA ARG A 597 21.68 -22.68 -24.45
C ARG A 597 21.28 -21.22 -24.39
N THR A 598 20.44 -20.85 -23.42
CA THR A 598 20.03 -19.46 -23.21
C THR A 598 21.19 -18.60 -22.70
N MET A 599 22.03 -19.15 -21.81
CA MET A 599 23.18 -18.45 -21.24
C MET A 599 24.46 -18.59 -22.07
N ALA A 600 24.38 -19.10 -23.31
CA ALA A 600 25.57 -19.35 -24.14
C ALA A 600 26.40 -18.08 -24.38
N ASP A 601 25.73 -16.96 -24.70
CA ASP A 601 26.37 -15.66 -24.93
C ASP A 601 26.76 -14.93 -23.62
N PHE A 602 26.37 -15.47 -22.47
CA PHE A 602 26.78 -14.97 -21.15
C PHE A 602 28.08 -15.63 -20.67
N VAL A 603 28.23 -16.94 -20.91
CA VAL A 603 29.42 -17.71 -20.52
C VAL A 603 30.55 -17.61 -21.56
N ALA A 604 30.22 -17.31 -22.82
CA ALA A 604 31.18 -17.04 -23.89
C ALA A 604 31.02 -15.60 -24.38
N ASN A 605 32.12 -14.87 -24.56
CA ASN A 605 32.06 -13.47 -25.00
C ASN A 605 31.46 -13.35 -26.41
N ASN A 606 30.30 -12.71 -26.53
CA ASN A 606 29.68 -12.38 -27.81
C ASN A 606 29.56 -10.87 -27.97
N GLY A 607 30.26 -10.29 -28.96
CA GLY A 607 30.24 -8.84 -29.22
C GLY A 607 28.87 -8.29 -29.62
N ASN A 608 27.89 -9.14 -29.95
CA ASN A 608 26.53 -8.72 -30.29
C ASN A 608 25.56 -8.70 -29.09
N ILE A 609 25.91 -9.36 -27.99
CA ILE A 609 25.01 -9.52 -26.84
C ILE A 609 25.64 -8.84 -25.63
N ASN A 610 24.95 -7.81 -25.12
CA ASN A 610 25.32 -7.19 -23.86
C ASN A 610 24.61 -7.89 -22.70
N VAL A 611 25.23 -7.84 -21.54
CA VAL A 611 24.83 -8.54 -20.32
C VAL A 611 24.77 -7.56 -19.15
N LEU A 612 23.82 -7.79 -18.26
CA LEU A 612 23.79 -7.27 -16.90
C LEU A 612 23.40 -8.43 -15.99
N ALA A 613 24.29 -8.82 -15.07
CA ALA A 613 24.06 -9.90 -14.14
C ALA A 613 24.12 -9.42 -12.68
N TYR A 614 23.23 -9.97 -11.88
CA TYR A 614 23.03 -9.55 -10.50
C TYR A 614 22.82 -10.75 -9.58
N SER A 615 23.42 -10.73 -8.39
CA SER A 615 23.30 -11.79 -7.38
C SER A 615 23.72 -11.27 -6.01
N ASP A 616 23.07 -11.72 -4.94
CA ASP A 616 23.54 -11.56 -3.55
C ASP A 616 24.75 -12.45 -3.22
N ASP A 617 24.92 -13.54 -3.97
CA ASP A 617 25.98 -14.54 -3.79
C ASP A 617 26.52 -14.96 -5.18
N PRO A 618 27.26 -14.08 -5.86
CA PRO A 618 27.82 -14.36 -7.18
C PRO A 618 29.02 -15.34 -7.10
N PRO A 619 29.26 -16.17 -8.12
CA PRO A 619 30.41 -17.06 -8.14
C PRO A 619 31.74 -16.29 -8.12
N ASN A 620 32.78 -16.94 -7.61
CA ASN A 620 34.16 -16.44 -7.54
C ASN A 620 34.35 -15.15 -6.71
N LEU A 621 33.34 -14.77 -5.92
CA LEU A 621 33.34 -13.60 -5.05
C LEU A 621 32.75 -13.98 -3.69
N PRO A 622 33.19 -13.37 -2.58
CA PRO A 622 32.48 -13.52 -1.31
C PRO A 622 31.06 -12.95 -1.43
N PRO A 623 30.11 -13.39 -0.58
CA PRO A 623 28.75 -12.85 -0.55
C PRO A 623 28.78 -11.31 -0.42
N MET A 624 28.24 -10.60 -1.42
CA MET A 624 28.42 -9.14 -1.54
C MET A 624 27.27 -8.32 -0.97
N ASN A 625 26.08 -8.93 -0.82
CA ASN A 625 24.89 -8.17 -0.45
C ASN A 625 23.96 -8.95 0.48
N GLU A 626 24.24 -8.89 1.79
CA GLU A 626 23.41 -9.49 2.84
C GLU A 626 21.95 -8.96 2.90
N LYS A 627 21.63 -7.89 2.14
CA LYS A 627 20.28 -7.32 2.16
C LYS A 627 19.38 -7.97 1.12
N SER A 628 19.87 -8.32 -0.06
CA SER A 628 19.05 -8.87 -1.14
C SER A 628 19.16 -10.39 -1.23
N LYS A 629 18.20 -11.02 -1.92
CA LYS A 629 18.21 -12.44 -2.30
C LYS A 629 18.00 -12.63 -3.80
N ALA A 630 18.14 -11.55 -4.56
CA ALA A 630 17.77 -11.47 -5.97
C ALA A 630 18.93 -11.92 -6.86
N LYS A 631 18.65 -12.84 -7.79
CA LYS A 631 19.64 -13.39 -8.71
C LYS A 631 19.09 -13.49 -10.13
N GLY A 632 19.88 -13.09 -11.12
CA GLY A 632 19.49 -13.18 -12.52
C GLY A 632 20.42 -12.49 -13.50
N VAL A 633 20.07 -12.61 -14.77
CA VAL A 633 20.81 -12.09 -15.92
C VAL A 633 19.84 -11.41 -16.88
N LEU A 634 20.21 -10.25 -17.39
CA LEU A 634 19.55 -9.55 -18.47
C LEU A 634 20.48 -9.58 -19.69
N LEU A 635 20.03 -10.22 -20.77
CA LEU A 635 20.72 -10.22 -22.06
C LEU A 635 20.03 -9.22 -22.98
N VAL A 636 20.81 -8.38 -23.66
CA VAL A 636 20.29 -7.38 -24.60
C VAL A 636 21.08 -7.48 -25.89
N ASP A 637 20.38 -7.74 -26.98
CA ASP A 637 20.96 -7.73 -28.32
C ASP A 637 21.28 -6.29 -28.73
N ASN A 638 22.47 -6.05 -29.26
CA ASN A 638 22.87 -4.71 -29.69
C ASN A 638 22.61 -4.44 -31.18
N ARG A 639 22.08 -5.42 -31.90
CA ARG A 639 21.70 -5.30 -33.30
C ARG A 639 20.27 -4.77 -33.39
N ALA A 640 19.87 -4.31 -34.57
CA ALA A 640 18.53 -3.74 -34.81
C ALA A 640 17.43 -4.82 -34.90
N ASN A 641 17.34 -5.73 -33.92
CA ASN A 641 16.37 -6.83 -33.88
C ASN A 641 15.41 -6.79 -32.66
N ASP A 642 15.48 -5.73 -31.83
CA ASP A 642 14.59 -5.47 -30.69
C ASP A 642 14.45 -6.71 -29.78
N ALA A 643 15.58 -7.24 -29.30
CA ALA A 643 15.62 -8.50 -28.57
C ALA A 643 16.35 -8.41 -27.24
N ALA A 644 15.67 -8.85 -26.18
CA ALA A 644 16.25 -9.03 -24.85
C ALA A 644 15.69 -10.29 -24.18
N ALA A 645 16.46 -10.87 -23.26
CA ALA A 645 16.01 -11.98 -22.43
C ALA A 645 16.27 -11.66 -20.95
N TRP A 646 15.25 -11.84 -20.10
CA TRP A 646 15.38 -11.71 -18.66
C TRP A 646 15.31 -13.08 -18.00
N PHE A 647 16.44 -13.48 -17.40
CA PHE A 647 16.64 -14.73 -16.71
C PHE A 647 16.69 -14.52 -15.20
N VAL A 648 15.92 -15.29 -14.44
CA VAL A 648 15.81 -15.20 -12.97
C VAL A 648 16.01 -16.59 -12.38
N HIS A 649 16.79 -16.70 -11.30
CA HIS A 649 17.04 -17.99 -10.63
C HIS A 649 17.16 -17.87 -9.12
N THR A 650 17.34 -19.01 -8.45
CA THR A 650 17.39 -19.13 -6.98
C THR A 650 18.72 -19.69 -6.45
N VAL A 651 19.63 -20.05 -7.35
CA VAL A 651 20.89 -20.76 -7.04
C VAL A 651 21.99 -19.77 -6.63
N PRO A 652 22.55 -19.85 -5.41
CA PRO A 652 23.78 -19.15 -5.02
C PRO A 652 25.01 -19.70 -5.78
N ASN A 653 26.08 -18.90 -5.88
CA ASN A 653 27.31 -19.28 -6.61
C ASN A 653 27.09 -19.67 -8.09
N PHE A 654 26.02 -19.17 -8.70
CA PHE A 654 25.63 -19.39 -10.10
C PHE A 654 25.25 -18.04 -10.72
N LEU A 655 25.61 -17.67 -11.95
CA LEU A 655 26.47 -18.30 -12.96
C LEU A 655 27.64 -17.34 -13.28
N ALA A 656 28.84 -17.87 -13.54
CA ALA A 656 30.02 -17.06 -13.75
C ALA A 656 30.04 -16.45 -15.16
N HIS A 657 30.38 -15.16 -15.25
CA HIS A 657 30.48 -14.46 -16.54
C HIS A 657 31.85 -14.73 -17.17
N LEU A 658 31.87 -15.19 -18.42
CA LEU A 658 33.09 -15.53 -19.18
C LEU A 658 33.97 -16.66 -18.59
N ASP A 659 33.39 -17.55 -17.79
CA ASP A 659 34.13 -18.60 -17.07
C ASP A 659 33.52 -20.01 -17.27
N GLY A 660 32.85 -20.21 -18.42
CA GLY A 660 32.17 -21.47 -18.72
C GLY A 660 30.91 -21.71 -17.88
N TYR A 661 30.22 -22.82 -18.17
CA TYR A 661 29.05 -23.24 -17.40
C TYR A 661 29.46 -24.19 -16.30
N SER A 662 29.01 -23.93 -15.07
CA SER A 662 29.28 -24.79 -13.92
C SER A 662 28.10 -24.80 -12.96
N TRP A 663 27.79 -25.99 -12.43
CA TRP A 663 26.76 -26.20 -11.42
C TRP A 663 27.39 -26.25 -10.01
N PRO A 664 26.90 -25.46 -9.04
CA PRO A 664 27.37 -25.54 -7.67
C PRO A 664 26.94 -26.85 -7.00
N GLU A 665 27.90 -27.74 -6.71
CA GLU A 665 27.62 -29.07 -6.15
C GLU A 665 26.83 -29.01 -4.83
N GLU A 666 27.14 -28.03 -3.97
CA GLU A 666 26.45 -27.79 -2.69
C GLU A 666 24.94 -27.54 -2.83
N GLU A 667 24.51 -27.03 -3.99
CA GLU A 667 23.10 -26.76 -4.27
C GLU A 667 22.37 -27.97 -4.86
N THR A 668 23.05 -29.11 -5.01
CA THR A 668 22.42 -30.37 -5.45
C THR A 668 21.39 -30.88 -4.45
N ALA A 669 21.64 -30.70 -3.15
CA ALA A 669 20.75 -31.13 -2.08
C ALA A 669 19.45 -30.32 -1.98
N LYS A 670 19.33 -29.20 -2.73
CA LYS A 670 18.20 -28.27 -2.63
C LYS A 670 17.41 -28.19 -3.93
N GLY A 671 16.12 -27.90 -3.79
CA GLY A 671 15.24 -27.57 -4.90
C GLY A 671 15.51 -26.16 -5.42
N HIS A 672 15.54 -25.98 -6.74
CA HIS A 672 15.79 -24.69 -7.39
C HIS A 672 14.88 -24.46 -8.58
N MET A 673 14.60 -23.19 -8.86
CA MET A 673 13.78 -22.76 -9.97
C MET A 673 14.46 -21.66 -10.79
N PHE A 674 14.21 -21.70 -12.10
CA PHE A 674 14.72 -20.79 -13.11
C PHE A 674 13.57 -20.35 -14.00
N LEU A 675 13.54 -19.08 -14.37
CA LEU A 675 12.56 -18.49 -15.28
C LEU A 675 13.31 -17.68 -16.33
N CYS A 676 12.97 -17.89 -17.59
CA CYS A 676 13.42 -17.05 -18.70
C CYS A 676 12.21 -16.39 -19.36
N LEU A 677 12.32 -15.09 -19.66
CA LEU A 677 11.34 -14.31 -20.41
C LEU A 677 12.00 -13.64 -21.62
N SER A 678 11.46 -13.86 -22.81
CA SER A 678 11.86 -13.17 -24.04
C SER A 678 11.09 -11.88 -24.19
N LEU A 679 11.79 -10.76 -24.38
CA LEU A 679 11.26 -9.40 -24.29
C LEU A 679 11.68 -8.55 -25.48
N ASN A 680 10.89 -7.51 -25.76
CA ASN A 680 11.32 -6.39 -26.58
C ASN A 680 12.07 -5.37 -25.70
N GLU A 681 13.00 -4.60 -26.29
CA GLU A 681 13.81 -3.59 -25.60
C GLU A 681 12.96 -2.49 -24.96
N ALA A 682 11.77 -2.24 -25.50
CA ALA A 682 10.78 -1.32 -24.93
C ALA A 682 10.43 -1.62 -23.45
N HIS A 683 10.63 -2.85 -22.99
CA HIS A 683 10.36 -3.27 -21.62
C HIS A 683 11.57 -3.20 -20.69
N LEU A 684 12.77 -2.85 -21.17
CA LEU A 684 14.00 -2.78 -20.37
C LEU A 684 13.89 -1.84 -19.17
N ASN A 685 13.28 -0.66 -19.32
CA ASN A 685 13.08 0.25 -18.19
C ASN A 685 12.14 -0.34 -17.12
N SER A 686 11.13 -1.11 -17.54
CA SER A 686 10.19 -1.76 -16.62
C SER A 686 10.88 -2.85 -15.81
N VAL A 687 11.66 -3.69 -16.49
CA VAL A 687 12.48 -4.75 -15.87
C VAL A 687 13.54 -4.15 -14.95
N ALA A 688 14.33 -3.20 -15.45
CA ALA A 688 15.41 -2.56 -14.70
C ALA A 688 14.90 -1.90 -13.41
N LYS A 689 13.76 -1.21 -13.47
CA LYS A 689 13.16 -0.60 -12.28
C LYS A 689 12.68 -1.65 -11.27
N ALA A 690 12.08 -2.75 -11.73
CA ALA A 690 11.69 -3.85 -10.87
C ALA A 690 12.90 -4.52 -10.22
N ILE A 691 14.02 -4.68 -10.94
CA ILE A 691 15.30 -5.18 -10.40
C ILE A 691 15.88 -4.20 -9.38
N ARG A 692 15.96 -2.91 -9.71
CA ARG A 692 16.54 -1.87 -8.86
C ARG A 692 15.88 -1.78 -7.48
N TYR A 693 14.57 -2.01 -7.40
CA TYR A 693 13.85 -2.03 -6.12
C TYR A 693 14.19 -3.24 -5.25
N GLN A 694 14.85 -4.26 -5.77
CA GLN A 694 15.34 -5.42 -5.00
C GLN A 694 16.70 -5.15 -4.36
N GLU A 695 17.30 -3.96 -4.60
CA GLU A 695 18.64 -3.59 -4.13
C GLU A 695 19.69 -4.68 -4.42
N PRO A 696 19.80 -5.26 -5.63
CA PRO A 696 20.74 -6.34 -5.88
C PRO A 696 22.17 -5.81 -6.06
N TYR A 697 23.15 -6.70 -5.95
CA TYR A 697 24.53 -6.41 -6.34
C TYR A 697 24.74 -6.81 -7.80
N ILE A 698 25.27 -5.88 -8.62
CA ILE A 698 25.58 -6.11 -10.04
C ILE A 698 27.02 -6.60 -10.12
N TYR A 699 27.23 -7.84 -10.54
CA TYR A 699 28.56 -8.48 -10.60
C TYR A 699 29.15 -8.54 -12.01
N ALA A 700 28.33 -8.36 -13.04
CA ALA A 700 28.78 -8.22 -14.42
C ALA A 700 27.89 -7.24 -15.19
N ASN A 701 28.49 -6.36 -15.99
CA ASN A 701 27.77 -5.43 -16.85
C ASN A 701 28.67 -4.94 -17.99
N ASN A 702 28.21 -5.04 -19.24
CA ASN A 702 28.87 -4.44 -20.41
C ASN A 702 27.90 -3.62 -21.29
N LEU A 703 26.77 -3.16 -20.72
CA LEU A 703 25.79 -2.35 -21.45
C LEU A 703 26.40 -1.04 -22.00
N PRO A 704 26.23 -0.72 -23.29
CA PRO A 704 26.85 0.45 -23.91
C PRO A 704 26.15 1.75 -23.50
N ALA A 705 26.90 2.84 -23.45
CA ALA A 705 26.38 4.17 -23.08
C ALA A 705 25.18 4.61 -23.93
N ALA A 706 25.16 4.27 -25.22
CA ALA A 706 24.03 4.57 -26.11
C ALA A 706 22.71 3.94 -25.62
N LEU A 707 22.76 2.69 -25.16
CA LEU A 707 21.60 1.98 -24.61
C LEU A 707 21.19 2.58 -23.24
N LEU A 708 22.17 2.88 -22.38
CA LEU A 708 21.91 3.49 -21.07
C LEU A 708 21.29 4.89 -21.18
N ASN A 709 21.67 5.67 -22.20
CA ASN A 709 21.08 6.97 -22.48
C ASN A 709 19.64 6.89 -22.98
N LEU A 710 19.26 5.78 -23.63
CA LEU A 710 17.89 5.52 -24.07
C LEU A 710 17.01 5.00 -22.91
N HIS A 711 17.60 4.26 -21.98
CA HIS A 711 16.91 3.59 -20.88
C HIS A 711 17.36 4.09 -19.51
N ASN A 712 16.78 5.22 -19.07
CA ASN A 712 17.13 5.86 -17.80
C ASN A 712 17.02 4.95 -16.56
N GLU A 713 16.06 4.02 -16.50
CA GLU A 713 15.96 3.11 -15.34
C GLU A 713 17.03 2.01 -15.39
N LEU A 714 17.44 1.60 -16.59
CA LEU A 714 18.58 0.70 -16.78
C LEU A 714 19.89 1.39 -16.37
N SER A 715 20.08 2.65 -16.78
CA SER A 715 21.19 3.48 -16.31
C SER A 715 21.20 3.64 -14.79
N ASN A 716 20.05 3.94 -14.18
CA ASN A 716 19.92 4.06 -12.73
C ASN A 716 20.24 2.76 -11.99
N LEU A 717 19.91 1.60 -12.57
CA LEU A 717 20.23 0.29 -12.01
C LEU A 717 21.75 0.06 -12.03
N VAL A 718 22.40 0.24 -13.18
CA VAL A 718 23.85 0.04 -13.35
C VAL A 718 24.66 0.98 -12.48
N THR A 719 24.26 2.25 -12.40
CA THR A 719 24.96 3.29 -11.63
C THR A 719 24.63 3.29 -10.13
N GLY A 720 23.74 2.40 -9.68
CA GLY A 720 23.39 2.26 -8.26
C GLY A 720 22.61 3.45 -7.69
N VAL A 721 21.83 4.16 -8.51
CA VAL A 721 21.04 5.32 -8.05
C VAL A 721 20.01 4.87 -7.01
N GLU A 722 20.12 5.40 -5.80
CA GLU A 722 19.22 5.04 -4.71
C GLU A 722 17.74 5.27 -5.04
N VAL A 723 16.88 4.32 -4.66
CA VAL A 723 15.44 4.52 -4.71
C VAL A 723 15.02 5.44 -3.55
N ARG A 724 14.52 6.63 -3.90
CA ARG A 724 14.11 7.67 -2.94
C ARG A 724 12.61 7.97 -2.94
N VAL A 725 11.84 7.29 -3.80
CA VAL A 725 10.42 7.56 -4.04
C VAL A 725 9.53 6.56 -3.30
N THR A 726 8.60 7.07 -2.49
CA THR A 726 7.55 6.26 -1.86
C THR A 726 6.46 5.95 -2.89
N PRO A 727 5.93 4.71 -2.96
CA PRO A 727 5.82 3.74 -1.87
C PRO A 727 6.96 2.70 -1.67
N PHE A 728 8.19 2.88 -2.20
CA PHE A 728 9.29 1.89 -2.09
C PHE A 728 8.91 0.48 -2.57
N LEU A 729 7.85 0.42 -3.38
CA LEU A 729 7.33 -0.75 -4.07
C LEU A 729 7.22 -0.35 -5.53
N GLU A 730 7.78 -1.19 -6.39
CA GLU A 730 7.63 -1.09 -7.84
C GLU A 730 6.69 -2.20 -8.30
N HIS A 731 5.91 -1.88 -9.33
CA HIS A 731 5.04 -2.83 -9.99
C HIS A 731 4.95 -2.44 -11.45
N ALA A 732 5.57 -3.26 -12.30
CA ALA A 732 5.54 -3.13 -13.73
C ALA A 732 4.62 -4.19 -14.34
N LYS A 733 3.87 -3.79 -15.38
CA LYS A 733 3.13 -4.71 -16.24
C LYS A 733 3.66 -4.58 -17.65
N PHE A 734 3.96 -5.70 -18.27
CA PHE A 734 4.40 -5.76 -19.65
C PHE A 734 4.09 -7.14 -20.22
N THR A 735 4.41 -7.33 -21.49
CA THR A 735 4.24 -8.62 -22.15
C THR A 735 5.57 -9.15 -22.63
N THR A 736 5.67 -10.46 -22.74
CA THR A 736 6.74 -11.11 -23.50
C THR A 736 6.59 -10.86 -25.01
N LYS A 737 7.54 -11.31 -25.83
CA LYS A 737 7.51 -11.15 -27.30
C LYS A 737 6.25 -11.78 -27.93
N ALA A 738 5.81 -12.93 -27.44
CA ALA A 738 4.59 -13.61 -27.87
C ALA A 738 3.36 -13.27 -27.01
N ALA A 739 3.36 -12.09 -26.38
CA ALA A 739 2.22 -11.48 -25.70
C ALA A 739 1.71 -12.21 -24.43
N ALA A 740 2.56 -12.96 -23.71
CA ALA A 740 2.21 -13.46 -22.38
C ALA A 740 2.29 -12.31 -21.35
N ASN A 741 1.29 -12.18 -20.48
CA ASN A 741 1.24 -11.07 -19.51
C ASN A 741 2.17 -11.34 -18.32
N ILE A 742 3.01 -10.35 -18.01
CA ILE A 742 3.94 -10.35 -16.89
C ILE A 742 3.60 -9.21 -15.92
N GLU A 743 3.52 -9.52 -14.64
CA GLU A 743 3.55 -8.54 -13.56
C GLU A 743 4.83 -8.72 -12.74
N ALA A 744 5.75 -7.76 -12.82
CA ALA A 744 7.00 -7.76 -12.07
C ALA A 744 6.91 -6.79 -10.89
N PHE A 745 7.19 -7.30 -9.69
CA PHE A 745 7.17 -6.56 -8.44
C PHE A 745 8.58 -6.41 -7.89
N GLY A 746 8.92 -5.18 -7.49
CA GLY A 746 10.13 -4.89 -6.74
C GLY A 746 9.78 -4.36 -5.36
N LYS A 747 10.39 -4.91 -4.31
CA LYS A 747 10.20 -4.50 -2.94
C LYS A 747 11.55 -4.10 -2.35
N HIS A 748 11.66 -2.84 -1.94
CA HIS A 748 12.88 -2.32 -1.30
C HIS A 748 12.84 -2.53 0.22
N THR A 749 14.01 -2.62 0.88
CA THR A 749 14.22 -2.55 2.34
C THR A 749 13.27 -1.57 3.05
N LYS A 750 13.09 -0.37 2.47
CA LYS A 750 12.33 0.73 3.08
C LYS A 750 10.81 0.56 2.99
N SER A 751 10.30 -0.44 2.27
CA SER A 751 8.86 -0.70 2.13
C SER A 751 8.23 -1.28 3.40
N PHE A 752 8.98 -2.06 4.19
CA PHE A 752 8.49 -2.85 5.32
C PHE A 752 7.25 -3.71 4.97
N ALA A 753 7.10 -4.08 3.70
CA ALA A 753 5.94 -4.80 3.18
C ALA A 753 6.18 -6.31 3.21
N ASP A 754 5.13 -7.05 3.54
CA ASP A 754 5.11 -8.49 3.36
C ASP A 754 4.82 -8.79 1.89
N MET A 755 5.71 -9.53 1.21
CA MET A 755 5.59 -9.80 -0.23
C MET A 755 4.23 -10.45 -0.54
N TYR A 756 3.85 -11.47 0.21
CA TYR A 756 2.63 -12.23 -0.06
C TYR A 756 1.38 -11.49 0.43
N ALA A 757 1.32 -11.13 1.71
CA ALA A 757 0.13 -10.62 2.35
C ALA A 757 -0.17 -9.16 2.02
N ARG A 758 0.86 -8.34 1.75
CA ARG A 758 0.70 -6.89 1.48
C ARG A 758 0.95 -6.49 0.03
N VAL A 759 1.84 -7.16 -0.68
CA VAL A 759 2.11 -6.84 -2.09
C VAL A 759 1.17 -7.67 -2.97
N LEU A 760 1.37 -8.99 -3.08
CA LEU A 760 0.64 -9.84 -4.01
C LEU A 760 -0.86 -9.90 -3.71
N LYS A 761 -1.26 -10.24 -2.47
CA LYS A 761 -2.67 -10.41 -2.13
C LYS A 761 -3.50 -9.15 -2.35
N ASN A 762 -2.95 -8.00 -1.98
CA ASN A 762 -3.65 -6.73 -2.16
C ASN A 762 -3.68 -6.31 -3.62
N LYS A 763 -2.61 -6.59 -4.38
CA LYS A 763 -2.54 -6.23 -5.79
C LYS A 763 -3.51 -7.05 -6.63
N PHE A 764 -3.48 -8.37 -6.46
CA PHE A 764 -4.32 -9.27 -7.23
C PHE A 764 -5.76 -9.32 -6.73
N ALA A 765 -6.00 -8.93 -5.47
CA ALA A 765 -7.31 -9.02 -4.84
C ALA A 765 -7.90 -10.42 -5.08
N ALA A 766 -7.15 -11.44 -4.66
CA ALA A 766 -7.43 -12.85 -4.92
C ALA A 766 -6.89 -13.71 -3.78
N ASN A 767 -7.41 -14.94 -3.66
CA ASN A 767 -6.84 -15.92 -2.76
C ASN A 767 -5.46 -16.33 -3.27
N ILE A 768 -4.51 -16.51 -2.35
CA ILE A 768 -3.14 -16.89 -2.68
C ILE A 768 -2.73 -18.13 -1.89
N ARG A 769 -2.20 -19.12 -2.58
CA ARG A 769 -1.53 -20.30 -2.01
C ARG A 769 -0.03 -20.14 -2.15
N ILE A 770 0.72 -20.36 -1.07
CA ILE A 770 2.16 -20.06 -1.02
C ILE A 770 3.02 -21.29 -0.71
N TRP A 771 4.12 -21.40 -1.44
CA TRP A 771 5.23 -22.31 -1.19
C TRP A 771 6.48 -21.47 -0.92
N ALA A 772 6.84 -21.31 0.35
CA ALA A 772 8.08 -20.64 0.76
C ALA A 772 8.42 -21.03 2.21
N PRO A 773 9.70 -21.02 2.62
CA PRO A 773 10.08 -21.18 4.02
C PRO A 773 9.28 -20.23 4.91
N SER A 774 8.75 -20.71 6.05
CA SER A 774 7.89 -19.91 6.93
C SER A 774 8.29 -20.06 8.39
N ASP A 775 8.00 -19.04 9.21
CA ASP A 775 8.17 -19.09 10.66
C ASP A 775 6.83 -19.38 11.38
N THR A 776 6.90 -19.74 12.65
CA THR A 776 5.70 -20.08 13.47
C THR A 776 4.74 -18.91 13.65
N ARG A 777 5.20 -17.67 13.44
CA ARG A 777 4.39 -16.45 13.56
C ARG A 777 3.67 -16.11 12.26
N SER A 778 4.20 -16.54 11.12
CA SER A 778 3.63 -16.39 9.78
C SER A 778 2.56 -17.46 9.51
N LYS A 779 1.39 -17.28 10.13
CA LYS A 779 0.23 -18.17 9.96
C LYS A 779 -0.55 -17.87 8.68
N SER A 780 -1.20 -18.88 8.12
CA SER A 780 -2.23 -18.71 7.09
C SER A 780 -3.30 -17.70 7.53
N ILE A 781 -3.76 -16.87 6.61
CA ILE A 781 -4.79 -15.86 6.81
C ILE A 781 -6.09 -16.36 6.17
N CYS A 782 -6.97 -16.98 6.97
CA CYS A 782 -8.26 -17.52 6.52
C CYS A 782 -9.41 -16.49 6.61
N LYS A 783 -9.22 -15.37 7.31
CA LYS A 783 -10.26 -14.34 7.57
C LYS A 783 -10.14 -13.15 6.61
N GLY A 784 -11.29 -12.62 6.17
CA GLY A 784 -11.39 -11.50 5.22
C GLY A 784 -11.78 -11.94 3.81
N GLN A 785 -11.91 -10.98 2.88
CA GLN A 785 -12.37 -11.23 1.51
C GLN A 785 -11.44 -12.16 0.71
N TYR A 786 -10.12 -12.06 0.95
CA TYR A 786 -9.11 -12.86 0.27
C TYR A 786 -8.17 -13.54 1.26
N GLN A 787 -8.00 -14.83 1.06
CA GLN A 787 -7.24 -15.72 1.91
C GLN A 787 -5.78 -15.83 1.45
N LEU A 788 -4.89 -16.08 2.39
CA LEU A 788 -3.49 -16.42 2.13
C LEU A 788 -3.20 -17.73 2.84
N ARG A 789 -2.88 -18.80 2.13
CA ARG A 789 -2.77 -20.14 2.71
C ARG A 789 -1.43 -20.78 2.37
N LYS A 790 -0.76 -21.35 3.37
CA LYS A 790 0.44 -22.16 3.17
C LYS A 790 0.07 -23.51 2.57
N ILE A 791 0.78 -23.93 1.53
CA ILE A 791 0.69 -25.27 0.95
C ILE A 791 1.32 -26.27 1.93
N ALA A 792 0.72 -27.43 2.16
CA ALA A 792 1.26 -28.43 3.09
C ALA A 792 2.65 -28.93 2.64
N SER A 793 3.57 -29.09 3.58
CA SER A 793 4.88 -29.72 3.37
C SER A 793 4.87 -31.11 4.03
N PRO A 794 5.36 -32.18 3.36
CA PRO A 794 5.83 -32.20 1.97
C PRO A 794 4.69 -32.18 0.93
N MET A 795 5.00 -31.90 -0.33
CA MET A 795 4.09 -31.98 -1.48
C MET A 795 4.69 -32.74 -2.66
N GLN A 796 3.85 -33.20 -3.59
CA GLN A 796 4.30 -33.70 -4.90
C GLN A 796 4.36 -32.53 -5.89
N PHE A 797 5.54 -32.26 -6.45
CA PHE A 797 5.75 -31.16 -7.38
C PHE A 797 6.66 -31.60 -8.54
N ALA A 798 6.19 -31.38 -9.77
CA ALA A 798 6.85 -31.79 -11.00
C ALA A 798 7.29 -33.28 -11.03
N GLY A 799 6.53 -34.16 -10.35
CA GLY A 799 6.83 -35.60 -10.26
C GLY A 799 7.85 -35.99 -9.18
N SER A 800 8.15 -35.10 -8.23
CA SER A 800 9.04 -35.37 -7.10
C SER A 800 8.39 -34.97 -5.77
N GLN A 801 8.68 -35.71 -4.70
CA GLN A 801 8.27 -35.31 -3.36
C GLN A 801 9.24 -34.25 -2.84
N VAL A 802 8.70 -33.10 -2.41
CA VAL A 802 9.50 -31.95 -1.99
C VAL A 802 9.03 -31.49 -0.62
N SER A 803 9.97 -31.32 0.30
CA SER A 803 9.76 -30.62 1.57
C SER A 803 10.20 -29.16 1.43
N ARG A 804 9.44 -28.26 2.05
CA ARG A 804 9.71 -26.81 2.05
C ARG A 804 11.12 -26.46 2.55
N GLU A 805 11.64 -27.22 3.49
CA GLU A 805 12.95 -26.99 4.13
C GLU A 805 14.12 -27.36 3.19
N ALA A 806 13.87 -28.19 2.19
CA ALA A 806 14.83 -28.63 1.20
C ALA A 806 14.66 -27.89 -0.14
N ASP A 807 13.81 -26.86 -0.23
CA ASP A 807 13.50 -26.16 -1.47
C ASP A 807 13.82 -24.66 -1.35
N SER A 808 14.78 -24.20 -2.15
CA SER A 808 15.15 -22.79 -2.26
C SER A 808 14.17 -22.01 -3.15
N ALA A 809 13.38 -22.72 -3.97
CA ALA A 809 12.34 -22.12 -4.80
C ALA A 809 11.18 -21.62 -3.95
N LYS A 810 10.69 -20.42 -4.28
CA LYS A 810 9.60 -19.77 -3.57
C LYS A 810 8.60 -19.27 -4.58
N TRP A 811 7.37 -19.72 -4.46
CA TRP A 811 6.34 -19.38 -5.44
C TRP A 811 4.96 -19.28 -4.81
N ALA A 812 4.07 -18.62 -5.55
CA ALA A 812 2.70 -18.42 -5.14
C ALA A 812 1.75 -18.60 -6.32
N VAL A 813 0.59 -19.20 -6.05
CA VAL A 813 -0.50 -19.37 -7.01
C VAL A 813 -1.62 -18.42 -6.65
N VAL A 814 -2.10 -17.66 -7.63
CA VAL A 814 -3.14 -16.64 -7.47
C VAL A 814 -4.46 -17.15 -8.03
N ASP A 815 -5.38 -17.52 -7.13
CA ASP A 815 -6.62 -18.21 -7.52
C ASP A 815 -7.58 -17.29 -8.27
N GLY A 816 -8.17 -17.81 -9.35
CA GLY A 816 -9.08 -17.05 -10.22
C GLY A 816 -8.40 -16.01 -11.12
N LYS A 817 -7.06 -16.03 -11.21
CA LYS A 817 -6.26 -15.12 -12.05
C LYS A 817 -5.33 -15.83 -13.04
N ASN A 818 -5.31 -17.17 -13.09
CA ASN A 818 -4.39 -17.95 -13.93
C ASN A 818 -2.92 -17.52 -13.79
N THR A 819 -2.53 -17.05 -12.61
CA THR A 819 -1.22 -16.42 -12.40
C THR A 819 -0.39 -17.22 -11.41
N VAL A 820 0.88 -17.48 -11.78
CA VAL A 820 1.92 -18.04 -10.91
C VAL A 820 3.00 -16.99 -10.70
N CYS A 821 3.40 -16.75 -9.46
CA CYS A 821 4.44 -15.79 -9.10
C CYS A 821 5.66 -16.52 -8.54
N LEU A 822 6.84 -16.26 -9.12
CA LEU A 822 8.12 -16.64 -8.53
C LEU A 822 8.63 -15.51 -7.65
N THR A 823 9.10 -15.83 -6.46
CA THR A 823 9.45 -14.82 -5.46
C THR A 823 10.83 -15.06 -4.87
N THR A 824 11.44 -14.02 -4.32
CA THR A 824 12.74 -14.15 -3.64
C THR A 824 12.61 -14.16 -2.11
N ASN A 825 11.51 -13.64 -1.56
CA ASN A 825 11.29 -13.53 -0.12
C ASN A 825 10.69 -14.80 0.50
N ASP A 826 11.18 -15.17 1.69
CA ASP A 826 10.53 -16.18 2.53
C ASP A 826 9.20 -15.64 3.08
N TYR A 827 8.34 -16.52 3.60
CA TYR A 827 7.15 -16.12 4.34
C TYR A 827 7.43 -16.04 5.85
N LYS A 828 8.33 -15.13 6.23
CA LYS A 828 8.78 -14.91 7.63
C LYS A 828 8.56 -13.47 8.07
N VAL A 829 8.40 -13.22 9.36
CA VAL A 829 8.18 -11.86 9.89
C VAL A 829 9.38 -10.94 9.60
N GLY A 830 10.60 -11.48 9.66
CA GLY A 830 11.85 -10.76 9.38
C GLY A 830 11.97 -10.27 7.92
N GLU A 831 11.36 -10.99 6.99
CA GLU A 831 11.47 -10.71 5.54
C GLU A 831 10.83 -9.39 5.14
N LYS A 832 10.01 -8.76 6.01
CA LYS A 832 9.47 -7.42 5.74
C LYS A 832 10.57 -6.37 5.52
N LYS A 833 11.73 -6.55 6.16
CA LYS A 833 12.90 -5.65 6.03
C LYS A 833 13.86 -6.06 4.92
N ILE A 834 13.74 -7.28 4.42
CA ILE A 834 14.56 -7.80 3.34
C ILE A 834 13.93 -7.37 2.01
N PRO A 835 14.64 -6.69 1.10
CA PRO A 835 14.16 -6.45 -0.25
C PRO A 835 13.83 -7.78 -0.95
N GLY A 836 13.08 -7.70 -2.05
CA GLY A 836 12.79 -8.88 -2.85
C GLY A 836 11.85 -8.60 -4.00
N ALA A 837 11.51 -9.65 -4.72
CA ALA A 837 10.68 -9.58 -5.92
C ALA A 837 9.61 -10.63 -5.97
N ALA A 838 8.67 -10.36 -6.87
CA ALA A 838 7.83 -11.37 -7.46
C ALA A 838 7.76 -11.15 -8.98
N VAL A 839 8.01 -12.18 -9.77
CA VAL A 839 7.75 -12.18 -11.22
C VAL A 839 6.56 -13.09 -11.45
N CYS A 840 5.44 -12.51 -11.85
CA CYS A 840 4.16 -13.20 -12.01
C CYS A 840 3.82 -13.35 -13.48
N LEU A 841 3.57 -14.59 -13.91
CA LEU A 841 3.20 -14.96 -15.27
C LEU A 841 1.74 -15.42 -15.30
N GLU A 842 0.93 -14.78 -16.14
CA GLU A 842 -0.45 -15.17 -16.39
C GLU A 842 -0.49 -16.21 -17.52
N ASN A 843 -0.68 -17.49 -17.17
CA ASN A 843 -0.85 -18.58 -18.12
C ASN A 843 -1.65 -19.71 -17.48
N ALA A 844 -2.72 -20.15 -18.14
CA ALA A 844 -3.63 -21.16 -17.60
C ALA A 844 -2.98 -22.53 -17.41
N GLY A 845 -2.17 -23.00 -18.37
CA GLY A 845 -1.48 -24.29 -18.26
C GLY A 845 -0.45 -24.30 -17.14
N LEU A 846 0.36 -23.24 -17.03
CA LEU A 846 1.29 -23.05 -15.91
C LEU A 846 0.55 -22.99 -14.57
N TYR A 847 -0.53 -22.21 -14.49
CA TYR A 847 -1.37 -22.13 -13.29
C TYR A 847 -1.92 -23.49 -12.89
N ASN A 848 -2.39 -24.29 -13.84
CA ASN A 848 -2.90 -25.63 -13.59
C ASN A 848 -1.78 -26.54 -13.07
N ALA A 849 -0.61 -26.54 -13.71
CA ALA A 849 0.53 -27.35 -13.30
C ALA A 849 0.98 -27.07 -11.84
N PHE A 850 1.01 -25.80 -11.43
CA PHE A 850 1.31 -25.43 -10.04
C PHE A 850 0.12 -25.66 -9.09
N SER A 851 -1.11 -25.45 -9.55
CA SER A 851 -2.31 -25.65 -8.74
C SER A 851 -2.53 -27.10 -8.34
N THR A 852 -2.18 -28.04 -9.20
CA THR A 852 -2.23 -29.49 -8.93
C THR A 852 -1.33 -29.89 -7.77
N ALA A 853 -0.15 -29.27 -7.64
CA ALA A 853 0.73 -29.50 -6.49
C ALA A 853 0.23 -28.79 -5.22
N ALA A 854 -0.40 -27.63 -5.39
CA ALA A 854 -0.87 -26.77 -4.30
C ALA A 854 -2.25 -27.16 -3.72
N VAL A 855 -2.66 -28.43 -3.82
CA VAL A 855 -3.98 -28.91 -3.37
C VAL A 855 -4.08 -29.05 -1.85
N ASN A 856 -3.03 -29.56 -1.21
CA ASN A 856 -2.99 -29.76 0.24
C ASN A 856 -2.49 -28.48 0.92
N LEU A 857 -3.19 -28.02 1.95
CA LEU A 857 -2.87 -26.80 2.69
C LEU A 857 -2.58 -27.13 4.15
N GLU A 858 -1.65 -26.42 4.80
CA GLU A 858 -1.32 -26.69 6.20
C GLU A 858 -2.53 -26.47 7.13
N PHE A 859 -2.85 -27.48 7.94
CA PHE A 859 -3.86 -27.43 8.99
C PHE A 859 -3.27 -26.86 10.30
N LEU A 860 -4.09 -26.12 11.06
CA LEU A 860 -3.76 -25.63 12.40
C LEU A 860 -3.93 -26.75 13.46
N PHE A 861 -3.14 -27.82 13.43
CA PHE A 861 -3.02 -28.73 14.58
C PHE A 861 -1.60 -29.26 14.72
N GLY A 862 -0.99 -28.99 15.87
CA GLY A 862 0.17 -29.74 16.35
C GLY A 862 -0.33 -31.06 16.93
N LEU A 863 0.13 -32.17 16.38
CA LEU A 863 -0.10 -33.50 16.95
C LEU A 863 0.88 -33.71 18.11
N GLN A 864 0.44 -33.36 19.32
CA GLN A 864 0.77 -34.13 20.52
C GLN A 864 -0.51 -34.21 21.37
N ASN A 865 -0.92 -35.45 21.66
CA ASN A 865 -2.04 -35.87 22.52
C ASN A 865 -3.43 -35.92 21.88
N ILE A 866 -3.71 -37.12 21.34
CA ILE A 866 -5.05 -37.71 21.24
C ILE A 866 -5.61 -37.80 22.68
N VAL A 867 -6.90 -37.49 22.85
CA VAL A 867 -7.72 -37.49 24.10
C VAL A 867 -8.03 -36.07 24.64
N LYS A 868 -8.94 -35.36 23.95
CA LYS A 868 -10.08 -34.59 24.49
C LYS A 868 -10.76 -33.85 23.33
N LEU A 869 -11.60 -34.60 22.60
CA LEU A 869 -12.38 -34.11 21.47
C LEU A 869 -13.80 -33.79 21.94
N LYS A 870 -14.06 -32.51 22.19
CA LYS A 870 -15.33 -31.80 21.97
C LYS A 870 -15.06 -30.32 22.28
N ASP A 871 -15.35 -29.45 21.31
CA ASP A 871 -15.32 -27.97 21.36
C ASP A 871 -14.16 -27.20 20.68
N THR A 872 -13.39 -27.79 19.76
CA THR A 872 -12.49 -26.99 18.90
C THR A 872 -12.34 -27.57 17.48
N LEU A 873 -13.40 -27.47 16.70
CA LEU A 873 -13.41 -27.59 15.24
C LEU A 873 -14.04 -26.32 14.69
N LEU A 874 -13.25 -25.45 14.05
CA LEU A 874 -13.60 -24.51 12.96
C LEU A 874 -12.67 -23.29 13.00
N ASP A 875 -11.74 -23.19 12.03
CA ASP A 875 -11.22 -21.87 11.64
C ASP A 875 -10.79 -21.78 10.15
N CYS A 876 -10.78 -22.88 9.37
CA CYS A 876 -10.60 -22.82 7.91
C CYS A 876 -11.48 -23.78 7.08
N TRP A 877 -12.43 -24.52 7.68
CA TRP A 877 -13.41 -25.37 6.97
C TRP A 877 -14.83 -24.83 7.18
N GLY A 878 -15.38 -24.21 6.13
CA GLY A 878 -16.82 -24.13 5.95
C GLY A 878 -17.22 -25.28 5.03
N VAL A 879 -17.52 -26.44 5.59
CA VAL A 879 -18.18 -27.53 4.86
C VAL A 879 -19.51 -27.79 5.57
N SER A 880 -20.58 -27.29 4.96
CA SER A 880 -21.92 -27.80 5.17
C SER A 880 -22.12 -28.96 4.20
N THR A 881 -21.77 -30.16 4.61
CA THR A 881 -22.37 -31.40 4.12
C THR A 881 -22.46 -32.39 5.28
N PRO A 882 -23.63 -33.04 5.48
CA PRO A 882 -23.86 -33.92 6.61
C PRO A 882 -23.22 -35.29 6.37
N LEU A 883 -22.71 -35.89 7.44
CA LEU A 883 -22.60 -37.34 7.64
C LEU A 883 -23.39 -37.67 8.90
#